data_AF-A0AAJ2L940-F1
#
_entry.id   AF-A0AAJ2L940-F1
#
_cell.length_a   1.000
_cell.length_b   1.000
_cell.length_c   1.000
_cell.angle_alpha   90.00
_cell.angle_beta   90.00
_cell.angle_gamma   90.00
#
_symmetry.space_group_name_H-M   'P 1'
#
loop_
_entity.id
_entity.type
_entity.pdbx_description
1 polymer ?
#
loop_
_entity_poly.entity_id
_entity_poly.type
_entity_poly.pdbx_seq_one_letter_code
_entity_poly.pdbx_strand_id
1 'polypeptide(L)'
;MKRKLLLLVCCIVWLLGICTHVGAQQIYNQHNVTQDVFVSSYFDTRPLRVMEYSTDQAGTIIERRLEALPENDLPSMQARVLTDNFEVLPFINKPPFDASFDDGIPDFKLAASAAALLLGTEVSLKIIKDKFGWIGIDNLTVNGKPIIWNIVNPGKPLFVASAAYNPVIKEFLYRTDGNQPEQINNIDVVGHELIHAIIHQKIGNVNLQNVDLCAERRVLEEALGDIIGLYILNEYEQNSPAFYTWTHGKGVGIPGRAFDNPNSIGQPDTYFGNYYENVCPLSGDFPEHKNATVIDHWYYLLAAGTTGTETNDLGYSYQFNGIGINNAVQIVWNCLDHLTAKTNFKELKQITLTVTEQLYGLHSTEYLAVMDAWCAVGICENNLGPFSMSPAHGATGVEPWPGVDVNVTWEGLPVDEWEVQMATNAAFTENVQNVLVKNFSVVIKPGGGSAYSGFATGYYLPGARVYARARITKASANFCKGYNPLCVLYQQYGPAHAFTLGDKQTEFWHMVPSDHWTVNPWNNPSISWKRVENAEQYVYEVGEDEAFSKIVFTGTTTPSGNFTETGGLNTTLEPGKTYFTHVKAKRFNTPYLINNYGASSKIEEIKVSVPKTSVLQALNQKPGDPATEVSSLGFWVGWYSYPGASHYVIQIATDDAFQNIIRTKTVAGNLTTALIELPSLPDLSYLSVRVLPQNGPQFGICDNTWHVKTKAATATPLMKSPADGTAFPFNAFLVAFEWKAGALNMGLVHHFELHFKKKPSNAVSIFATLDPSFSMGLMDPSLFTNKPGFEVAVLAVGPLGAKSALSPSFSYQICPDHPEVLFPGDQTGVVDALLDFNVQWKHSLFDPNTTYLVTLKDATTGIPIPGFSNKPTTTTSMLVPAGTLTNGKKFSVSVKNAASCAGILLSENVFSAISSGSNQPQPPKLVNFTIELKGFRNDVDAFSWETSDYVLGIELIDPDGNVLALVDPNLTQITELLVDSENSGVIMQASNKPQGKYKLRLKMKDIFNPLLYYPFDQPRFSVFLNGQPIVNPHVITVDFANPSSIFNEWSIGFQFADINLDIK
;
A
#
# COMPACT_ATOMS: atom_id res chain seq x y z
N MET A 1 42.65 57.95 43.37
CA MET A 1 42.10 57.30 44.58
C MET A 1 41.85 55.83 44.27
N LYS A 2 42.29 54.97 45.19
CA LYS A 2 41.77 53.64 45.54
C LYS A 2 41.62 52.61 44.40
N ARG A 3 42.63 51.76 44.13
CA ARG A 3 43.04 50.55 44.89
C ARG A 3 41.89 49.61 45.25
N LYS A 4 41.91 48.49 44.52
CA LYS A 4 42.04 47.11 45.00
C LYS A 4 40.79 46.40 45.51
N LEU A 5 40.87 45.09 45.25
CA LEU A 5 40.19 43.95 45.86
C LEU A 5 38.77 43.68 45.30
N LEU A 6 38.41 42.44 44.94
CA LEU A 6 39.20 41.22 44.84
C LEU A 6 38.29 40.10 44.33
N LEU A 7 38.88 39.32 43.43
CA LEU A 7 38.78 37.87 43.31
C LEU A 7 37.45 37.20 42.97
N LEU A 8 37.67 36.08 42.26
CA LEU A 8 36.78 34.96 42.07
C LEU A 8 35.65 35.29 41.10
N VAL A 9 35.75 34.99 39.82
CA VAL A 9 35.64 33.65 39.22
C VAL A 9 35.53 34.03 37.73
N CYS A 10 36.36 33.67 36.77
CA CYS A 10 36.73 32.33 36.35
C CYS A 10 37.76 32.50 35.22
N CYS A 11 38.88 31.83 35.40
CA CYS A 11 39.39 30.91 34.40
C CYS A 11 40.10 31.47 33.15
N ILE A 12 41.43 31.34 33.26
CA ILE A 12 42.29 30.76 32.22
C ILE A 12 42.63 31.72 31.08
N VAL A 13 43.19 32.86 31.48
CA VAL A 13 44.40 33.38 30.83
C VAL A 13 45.53 33.13 31.81
N TRP A 14 46.14 31.96 31.71
CA TRP A 14 47.46 31.55 32.23
C TRP A 14 47.51 30.03 32.04
N LEU A 15 48.31 29.56 31.07
CA LEU A 15 49.26 28.45 31.24
C LEU A 15 50.04 28.29 29.92
N LEU A 16 51.31 28.74 30.01
CA LEU A 16 52.49 28.11 29.41
C LEU A 16 52.67 28.24 27.89
N GLY A 17 53.21 29.40 27.51
CA GLY A 17 54.23 29.45 26.47
C GLY A 17 55.53 28.85 27.01
N ILE A 18 55.87 27.66 26.52
CA ILE A 18 57.24 27.18 26.35
C ILE A 18 57.28 26.57 24.94
N CYS A 19 57.53 27.41 23.94
CA CYS A 19 58.20 26.94 22.74
C CYS A 19 59.68 26.86 23.10
N THR A 20 60.19 25.66 23.38
CA THR A 20 61.61 25.37 23.21
C THR A 20 61.91 25.43 21.73
N HIS A 21 62.23 26.62 21.23
CA HIS A 21 63.06 26.72 20.03
C HIS A 21 64.42 26.13 20.41
N VAL A 22 64.65 24.86 20.06
CA VAL A 22 66.00 24.34 19.88
C VAL A 22 66.62 25.18 18.77
N GLY A 23 67.44 26.16 19.14
CA GLY A 23 68.14 26.99 18.18
C GLY A 23 69.07 26.11 17.35
N ALA A 24 68.85 26.06 16.03
CA ALA A 24 69.77 25.38 15.13
C ALA A 24 71.17 25.98 15.31
N GLN A 25 72.15 25.15 15.65
CA GLN A 25 73.56 25.54 15.75
C GLN A 25 74.01 26.06 14.36
N GLN A 26 74.64 27.24 14.32
CA GLN A 26 75.11 27.82 13.05
C GLN A 26 76.23 26.95 12.46
N ILE A 27 76.05 26.55 11.21
CA ILE A 27 77.00 25.74 10.43
C ILE A 27 77.77 26.69 9.51
N TYR A 28 79.11 26.63 9.53
CA TYR A 28 79.95 27.60 8.83
C TYR A 28 80.65 27.04 7.58
N ASN A 29 81.06 25.77 7.57
CA ASN A 29 81.69 25.11 6.41
C ASN A 29 81.24 23.64 6.31
N GLN A 30 81.19 23.10 5.08
CA GLN A 30 80.68 21.74 4.79
C GLN A 30 81.55 21.06 3.71
N HIS A 31 81.90 19.78 3.90
CA HIS A 31 82.55 18.97 2.87
C HIS A 31 82.28 17.47 3.06
N ASN A 32 82.25 16.71 1.97
CA ASN A 32 82.07 15.25 2.00
C ASN A 32 83.37 14.57 2.48
N VAL A 33 83.22 13.61 3.39
CA VAL A 33 84.31 12.74 3.85
C VAL A 33 83.86 11.28 3.85
N THR A 34 84.76 10.35 3.53
CA THR A 34 84.45 8.92 3.55
C THR A 34 84.76 8.34 4.94
N GLN A 35 83.85 7.56 5.50
CA GLN A 35 84.03 6.94 6.82
C GLN A 35 83.55 5.47 6.82
N ASP A 36 84.28 4.60 7.52
CA ASP A 36 83.87 3.23 7.82
C ASP A 36 82.74 3.25 8.86
N VAL A 37 81.50 3.48 8.42
CA VAL A 37 80.31 3.34 9.27
C VAL A 37 79.86 1.88 9.23
N PHE A 38 79.61 1.29 10.40
CA PHE A 38 79.21 -0.12 10.50
C PHE A 38 77.81 -0.33 9.91
N VAL A 39 77.74 -0.87 8.70
CA VAL A 39 76.51 -1.43 8.12
C VAL A 39 76.61 -2.95 8.22
N SER A 40 75.61 -3.61 8.80
CA SER A 40 75.56 -5.07 8.86
C SER A 40 74.76 -5.62 7.69
N SER A 41 75.35 -5.73 6.50
CA SER A 41 74.80 -6.55 5.42
C SER A 41 75.86 -7.54 4.94
N TYR A 42 75.52 -8.84 4.91
CA TYR A 42 76.34 -9.89 4.26
C TYR A 42 77.82 -9.97 4.67
N PHE A 43 78.15 -9.69 5.94
CA PHE A 43 79.52 -9.74 6.48
C PHE A 43 80.53 -8.80 5.80
N ASP A 44 80.08 -7.81 5.00
CA ASP A 44 80.94 -6.89 4.25
C ASP A 44 80.80 -5.47 4.82
N THR A 45 81.84 -5.00 5.52
CA THR A 45 81.90 -3.61 6.02
C THR A 45 82.29 -2.69 4.87
N ARG A 46 81.36 -1.83 4.44
CA ARG A 46 81.63 -0.83 3.40
C ARG A 46 81.70 0.59 3.97
N PRO A 47 82.63 1.42 3.49
CA PRO A 47 82.67 2.83 3.86
C PRO A 47 81.45 3.56 3.29
N LEU A 48 80.79 4.35 4.14
CA LEU A 48 79.74 5.28 3.73
C LEU A 48 80.31 6.70 3.66
N ARG A 49 79.91 7.49 2.67
CA ARG A 49 80.23 8.92 2.61
C ARG A 49 79.30 9.69 3.53
N VAL A 50 79.90 10.53 4.37
CA VAL A 50 79.21 11.35 5.37
C VAL A 50 79.62 12.81 5.22
N MET A 51 78.81 13.71 5.76
CA MET A 51 79.06 15.14 5.70
C MET A 51 79.80 15.62 6.93
N GLU A 52 80.93 16.29 6.72
CA GLU A 52 81.67 16.96 7.78
C GLU A 52 81.28 18.45 7.83
N TYR A 53 80.86 18.87 9.01
CA TYR A 53 80.38 20.21 9.33
C TYR A 53 81.30 20.88 10.35
N SER A 54 81.57 22.17 10.16
CA SER A 54 82.14 23.00 11.22
C SER A 54 81.05 23.88 11.85
N THR A 55 81.01 23.88 13.17
CA THR A 55 80.03 24.63 13.98
C THR A 55 80.57 25.95 14.54
N ASP A 56 81.79 26.32 14.15
CA ASP A 56 82.44 27.58 14.46
C ASP A 56 83.10 28.19 13.20
N GLN A 57 83.23 29.51 13.11
CA GLN A 57 83.88 30.13 11.95
C GLN A 57 85.35 29.72 11.77
N ALA A 58 86.00 29.27 12.85
CA ALA A 58 87.42 28.91 12.83
C ALA A 58 87.70 27.48 12.34
N GLY A 59 86.67 26.64 12.09
CA GLY A 59 86.90 25.27 11.62
C GLY A 59 87.36 24.30 12.72
N THR A 60 87.26 24.68 14.00
CA THR A 60 87.87 23.92 15.11
C THR A 60 86.91 22.95 15.79
N ILE A 61 85.60 23.24 15.75
CA ILE A 61 84.56 22.36 16.27
C ILE A 61 83.91 21.67 15.08
N ILE A 62 84.41 20.47 14.80
CA ILE A 62 83.98 19.64 13.68
C ILE A 62 82.98 18.61 14.18
N GLU A 63 81.91 18.39 13.42
CA GLU A 63 80.93 17.34 13.64
C GLU A 63 80.65 16.64 12.30
N ARG A 64 80.56 15.31 12.28
CA ARG A 64 80.16 14.56 11.08
C ARG A 64 78.71 14.14 11.19
N ARG A 65 77.93 14.26 10.12
CA ARG A 65 76.53 13.79 10.08
C ARG A 65 76.31 12.77 8.98
N LEU A 66 75.38 11.83 9.21
CA LEU A 66 74.92 10.86 8.21
C LEU A 66 74.09 11.56 7.13
N GLU A 67 74.79 12.28 6.27
CA GLU A 67 74.27 13.02 5.11
C GLU A 67 75.28 12.87 3.97
N ALA A 68 74.82 12.94 2.73
CA ALA A 68 75.65 12.90 1.53
C ALA A 68 75.26 14.06 0.59
N LEU A 69 76.24 14.86 0.16
CA LEU A 69 76.02 15.90 -0.86
C LEU A 69 75.87 15.30 -2.27
N PRO A 70 75.35 16.09 -3.23
CA PRO A 70 75.26 15.69 -4.63
C PRO A 70 76.66 15.38 -5.20
N GLU A 71 77.00 14.10 -5.32
CA GLU A 71 78.17 13.63 -6.07
C GLU A 71 77.69 12.66 -7.15
N ASN A 72 78.38 12.62 -8.30
CA ASN A 72 78.02 11.77 -9.45
C ASN A 72 76.62 12.06 -10.04
N ASP A 73 76.22 13.34 -10.05
CA ASP A 73 74.93 13.84 -10.53
C ASP A 73 73.68 13.35 -9.78
N LEU A 74 73.82 12.76 -8.60
CA LEU A 74 72.70 12.32 -7.76
C LEU A 74 72.23 13.43 -6.80
N PRO A 75 70.96 13.43 -6.33
CA PRO A 75 70.50 14.36 -5.30
C PRO A 75 71.20 14.12 -3.96
N SER A 76 71.16 15.13 -3.06
CA SER A 76 71.63 14.95 -1.69
C SER A 76 70.71 14.00 -0.90
N MET A 77 71.27 13.33 0.09
CA MET A 77 70.55 12.36 0.93
C MET A 77 70.83 12.64 2.41
N GLN A 78 69.81 12.50 3.26
CA GLN A 78 69.92 12.71 4.70
C GLN A 78 69.06 11.70 5.45
N ALA A 79 69.57 11.17 6.56
CA ALA A 79 68.79 10.41 7.54
C ALA A 79 68.74 11.19 8.86
N ARG A 80 67.57 11.21 9.50
CA ARG A 80 67.33 11.91 10.78
C ARG A 80 66.32 11.16 11.63
N VAL A 81 66.37 11.36 12.94
CA VAL A 81 65.36 10.84 13.87
C VAL A 81 64.25 11.88 14.03
N LEU A 82 63.01 11.41 14.01
CA LEU A 82 61.83 12.19 14.38
C LEU A 82 61.29 11.64 15.70
N THR A 83 61.37 12.44 16.76
CA THR A 83 60.88 12.04 18.10
C THR A 83 59.35 12.15 18.19
N ASP A 84 58.76 11.57 19.24
CA ASP A 84 57.32 11.68 19.52
C ASP A 84 56.83 13.13 19.68
N ASN A 85 57.74 14.05 20.00
CA ASN A 85 57.47 15.49 20.10
C ASN A 85 57.67 16.23 18.77
N PHE A 86 57.84 15.50 17.66
CA PHE A 86 58.20 16.02 16.34
C PHE A 86 59.52 16.80 16.32
N GLU A 87 60.43 16.53 17.26
CA GLU A 87 61.78 17.09 17.22
C GLU A 87 62.62 16.30 16.21
N VAL A 88 63.36 17.03 15.39
CA VAL A 88 64.23 16.47 14.37
C VAL A 88 65.66 16.42 14.91
N LEU A 89 66.18 15.22 15.10
CA LEU A 89 67.54 14.98 15.61
C LEU A 89 68.42 14.39 14.49
N PRO A 90 69.52 15.05 14.11
CA PRO A 90 70.48 14.48 13.17
C PRO A 90 71.37 13.43 13.86
N PHE A 91 71.88 12.47 13.10
CA PHE A 91 72.92 11.55 13.55
C PHE A 91 74.28 12.27 13.52
N ILE A 92 74.90 12.50 14.68
CA ILE A 92 76.15 13.27 14.82
C ILE A 92 77.27 12.42 15.41
N ASN A 93 78.44 12.40 14.76
CA ASN A 93 79.69 11.87 15.28
C ASN A 93 80.65 13.03 15.60
N LYS A 94 81.13 13.11 16.84
CA LYS A 94 81.98 14.21 17.33
C LYS A 94 83.43 13.75 17.58
N PRO A 95 84.43 14.64 17.53
CA PRO A 95 85.81 14.32 17.88
C PRO A 95 85.95 13.79 19.32
N PRO A 96 86.76 12.75 19.58
CA PRO A 96 87.49 11.94 18.60
C PRO A 96 86.53 11.07 17.79
N PHE A 97 86.55 11.20 16.46
CA PHE A 97 85.63 10.47 15.60
C PHE A 97 85.87 8.95 15.72
N ASP A 98 84.94 8.26 16.35
CA ASP A 98 85.03 6.83 16.68
C ASP A 98 84.08 5.95 15.84
N ALA A 99 83.40 6.57 14.87
CA ALA A 99 82.36 5.97 14.03
C ALA A 99 81.05 5.62 14.75
N SER A 100 80.86 6.13 15.98
CA SER A 100 79.58 6.10 16.68
C SER A 100 78.81 7.40 16.42
N PHE A 101 77.68 7.31 15.73
CA PHE A 101 76.82 8.47 15.47
C PHE A 101 75.71 8.56 16.53
N ASP A 102 75.74 9.62 17.33
CA ASP A 102 74.74 9.97 18.33
C ASP A 102 73.48 10.54 17.71
N ASP A 103 72.33 10.01 18.11
CA ASP A 103 71.00 10.45 17.69
C ASP A 103 70.21 11.09 18.84
N GLY A 104 70.83 11.27 20.01
CA GLY A 104 70.21 11.84 21.20
C GLY A 104 69.30 10.87 21.97
N ILE A 105 69.22 9.58 21.58
CA ILE A 105 68.39 8.55 22.23
C ILE A 105 69.29 7.59 23.04
N PRO A 106 68.87 7.13 24.25
CA PRO A 106 69.61 6.12 24.99
C PRO A 106 69.72 4.80 24.21
N ASP A 107 70.95 4.28 24.08
CA ASP A 107 71.36 3.12 23.25
C ASP A 107 71.37 3.39 21.73
N PHE A 108 72.58 3.55 21.16
CA PHE A 108 72.89 3.84 19.73
C PHE A 108 72.46 2.74 18.73
N LYS A 109 71.18 2.39 18.67
CA LYS A 109 70.67 1.28 17.83
C LYS A 109 70.24 1.70 16.42
N LEU A 110 70.01 2.99 16.18
CA LEU A 110 69.41 3.48 14.92
C LEU A 110 70.43 3.92 13.87
N ALA A 111 71.67 4.25 14.26
CA ALA A 111 72.71 4.71 13.34
C ALA A 111 73.05 3.69 12.23
N ALA A 112 73.09 2.40 12.57
CA ALA A 112 73.31 1.33 11.59
C ALA A 112 72.17 1.24 10.56
N SER A 113 70.92 1.39 11.01
CA SER A 113 69.76 1.43 10.11
C SER A 113 69.75 2.68 9.23
N ALA A 114 70.12 3.85 9.79
CA ALA A 114 70.27 5.08 9.03
C ALA A 114 71.31 4.93 7.91
N ALA A 115 72.47 4.34 8.22
CA ALA A 115 73.51 4.07 7.24
C ALA A 115 73.06 3.08 6.14
N ALA A 116 72.31 2.03 6.51
CA ALA A 116 71.76 1.07 5.54
C ALA A 116 70.75 1.72 4.57
N LEU A 117 69.86 2.59 5.07
CA LEU A 117 68.91 3.34 4.24
C LEU A 117 69.63 4.26 3.24
N LEU A 118 70.68 4.97 3.68
CA LEU A 118 71.47 5.84 2.82
C LEU A 118 72.21 5.05 1.73
N LEU A 119 72.85 3.92 2.09
CA LEU A 119 73.51 3.04 1.12
C LEU A 119 72.51 2.50 0.09
N GLY A 120 71.37 1.96 0.55
CA GLY A 120 70.33 1.46 -0.34
C GLY A 120 69.78 2.53 -1.26
N THR A 121 69.66 3.77 -0.78
CA THR A 121 69.20 4.91 -1.57
C THR A 121 70.22 5.26 -2.64
N GLU A 122 71.51 5.35 -2.29
CA GLU A 122 72.59 5.64 -3.24
C GLU A 122 72.65 4.59 -4.35
N VAL A 123 72.62 3.31 -3.98
CA VAL A 123 72.64 2.17 -4.92
C VAL A 123 71.45 2.23 -5.87
N SER A 124 70.25 2.43 -5.33
CA SER A 124 69.01 2.49 -6.11
C SER A 124 69.04 3.64 -7.10
N LEU A 125 69.40 4.84 -6.65
CA LEU A 125 69.50 6.01 -7.51
C LEU A 125 70.52 5.83 -8.63
N LYS A 126 71.68 5.21 -8.32
CA LYS A 126 72.71 4.91 -9.32
C LYS A 126 72.22 3.92 -10.37
N ILE A 127 71.62 2.81 -9.95
CA ILE A 127 71.12 1.79 -10.89
C ILE A 127 69.99 2.36 -11.74
N ILE A 128 69.08 3.13 -11.15
CA ILE A 128 68.00 3.80 -11.90
C ILE A 128 68.56 4.77 -12.95
N LYS A 129 69.56 5.58 -12.58
CA LYS A 129 70.27 6.47 -13.52
C LYS A 129 70.94 5.67 -14.63
N ASP A 130 71.72 4.65 -14.29
CA ASP A 130 72.55 3.90 -15.24
C ASP A 130 71.71 3.03 -16.20
N LYS A 131 70.59 2.46 -15.73
CA LYS A 131 69.75 1.53 -16.51
C LYS A 131 68.57 2.21 -17.22
N PHE A 132 68.05 3.29 -16.66
CA PHE A 132 66.83 3.95 -17.17
C PHE A 132 67.02 5.44 -17.50
N GLY A 133 68.18 6.03 -17.19
CA GLY A 133 68.47 7.44 -17.47
C GLY A 133 67.69 8.42 -16.58
N TRP A 134 67.13 7.96 -15.46
CA TRP A 134 66.30 8.78 -14.57
C TRP A 134 67.08 9.24 -13.32
N ILE A 135 67.01 10.53 -13.00
CA ILE A 135 67.80 11.13 -11.92
C ILE A 135 66.90 11.58 -10.75
N GLY A 136 67.15 11.06 -9.55
CA GLY A 136 66.38 11.42 -8.35
C GLY A 136 64.91 10.96 -8.41
N ILE A 137 64.03 11.67 -7.72
CA ILE A 137 62.58 11.38 -7.73
C ILE A 137 61.88 12.08 -8.91
N ASP A 138 62.40 13.23 -9.35
CA ASP A 138 61.75 14.16 -10.27
C ASP A 138 62.42 14.29 -11.64
N ASN A 139 63.43 13.46 -11.93
CA ASN A 139 64.21 13.47 -13.17
C ASN A 139 64.91 14.80 -13.45
N LEU A 140 65.31 15.52 -12.41
CA LEU A 140 66.04 16.78 -12.53
C LEU A 140 67.54 16.56 -12.29
N THR A 141 68.38 17.26 -13.06
CA THR A 141 69.85 17.27 -12.89
C THR A 141 70.25 17.79 -11.51
N VAL A 142 71.51 17.54 -11.11
CA VAL A 142 72.18 17.96 -9.86
C VAL A 142 71.54 19.21 -9.21
N ASN A 143 71.06 19.06 -7.97
CA ASN A 143 70.19 19.97 -7.19
C ASN A 143 68.67 19.68 -7.22
N GLY A 144 68.27 18.47 -7.62
CA GLY A 144 66.91 17.96 -7.35
C GLY A 144 66.58 17.93 -5.84
N LYS A 145 65.32 17.64 -5.50
CA LYS A 145 64.90 17.58 -4.09
C LYS A 145 65.76 16.59 -3.27
N PRO A 146 66.19 16.96 -2.05
CA PRO A 146 66.93 16.05 -1.19
C PRO A 146 66.08 14.82 -0.84
N ILE A 147 66.72 13.65 -0.79
CA ILE A 147 66.09 12.42 -0.27
C ILE A 147 66.25 12.42 1.24
N ILE A 148 65.13 12.50 1.97
CA ILE A 148 65.14 12.58 3.43
C ILE A 148 64.46 11.35 4.01
N TRP A 149 65.18 10.60 4.84
CA TRP A 149 64.67 9.50 5.65
C TRP A 149 64.43 9.95 7.10
N ASN A 150 63.19 9.85 7.56
CA ASN A 150 62.79 10.11 8.93
C ASN A 150 62.64 8.78 9.68
N ILE A 151 63.55 8.50 10.61
CA ILE A 151 63.52 7.33 11.47
C ILE A 151 62.66 7.66 12.69
N VAL A 152 61.57 6.90 12.85
CA VAL A 152 60.58 7.11 13.91
C VAL A 152 60.68 5.97 14.92
N ASN A 153 60.80 6.30 16.21
CA ASN A 153 60.82 5.34 17.32
C ASN A 153 59.48 5.36 18.06
N PRO A 154 58.54 4.46 17.76
CA PRO A 154 57.15 4.56 18.24
C PRO A 154 56.92 4.14 19.72
N GLY A 155 57.96 3.93 20.52
CA GLY A 155 57.82 3.40 21.88
C GLY A 155 57.40 1.92 21.90
N LYS A 156 57.76 1.20 22.98
CA LYS A 156 57.46 -0.23 23.14
C LYS A 156 55.97 -0.49 23.44
N PRO A 157 55.41 -1.68 23.11
CA PRO A 157 56.11 -2.90 22.67
C PRO A 157 55.71 -3.40 21.28
N LEU A 158 56.72 -3.92 20.53
CA LEU A 158 56.58 -4.73 19.31
C LEU A 158 56.04 -4.00 18.08
N PHE A 159 56.86 -3.09 17.53
CA PHE A 159 56.67 -2.63 16.15
C PHE A 159 57.55 -3.43 15.20
N VAL A 160 56.95 -3.88 14.11
CA VAL A 160 57.66 -4.43 12.95
C VAL A 160 58.38 -3.30 12.23
N ALA A 161 59.65 -3.51 11.89
CA ALA A 161 60.42 -2.56 11.10
C ALA A 161 59.75 -2.34 9.73
N SER A 162 59.49 -1.09 9.32
CA SER A 162 58.79 -0.79 8.07
C SER A 162 59.30 0.52 7.48
N ALA A 163 59.71 0.47 6.21
CA ALA A 163 59.90 1.66 5.39
C ALA A 163 58.55 2.10 4.80
N ALA A 164 58.44 3.37 4.41
CA ALA A 164 57.30 3.92 3.66
C ALA A 164 57.65 5.28 3.05
N TYR A 165 57.29 5.53 1.80
CA TYR A 165 57.23 6.88 1.24
C TYR A 165 55.98 7.63 1.73
N ASN A 166 56.15 8.87 2.23
CA ASN A 166 55.04 9.73 2.61
C ASN A 166 54.75 10.79 1.52
N PRO A 167 53.65 10.68 0.77
CA PRO A 167 53.36 11.61 -0.32
C PRO A 167 52.95 13.02 0.14
N VAL A 168 52.54 13.19 1.41
CA VAL A 168 52.12 14.50 1.96
C VAL A 168 53.32 15.40 2.20
N ILE A 169 54.31 14.90 2.94
CA ILE A 169 55.55 15.64 3.21
C ILE A 169 56.62 15.42 2.14
N LYS A 170 56.42 14.44 1.26
CA LYS A 170 57.35 14.03 0.18
C LYS A 170 58.71 13.60 0.69
N GLU A 171 58.70 12.90 1.83
CA GLU A 171 59.88 12.35 2.50
C GLU A 171 59.60 10.88 2.85
N PHE A 172 60.64 10.15 3.21
CA PHE A 172 60.57 8.73 3.55
C PHE A 172 60.50 8.56 5.07
N LEU A 173 59.83 7.51 5.52
CA LEU A 173 59.66 7.13 6.91
C LEU A 173 60.24 5.74 7.12
N TYR A 174 60.95 5.55 8.21
CA TYR A 174 61.36 4.24 8.68
C TYR A 174 60.98 4.06 10.15
N ARG A 175 60.03 3.17 10.41
CA ARG A 175 59.57 2.86 11.77
C ARG A 175 60.35 1.67 12.29
N THR A 176 60.98 1.80 13.47
CA THR A 176 61.75 0.71 14.08
C THR A 176 61.85 0.90 15.60
N ASP A 177 61.97 -0.22 16.33
CA ASP A 177 62.20 -0.23 17.78
C ASP A 177 63.67 -0.51 18.18
N GLY A 178 64.55 -0.63 17.17
CA GLY A 178 65.99 -0.85 17.30
C GLY A 178 66.42 -2.24 17.81
N ASN A 179 65.50 -3.18 18.07
CA ASN A 179 65.85 -4.48 18.67
C ASN A 179 65.73 -5.68 17.71
N GLN A 180 65.30 -5.46 16.46
CA GLN A 180 65.18 -6.53 15.47
C GLN A 180 66.56 -6.90 14.88
N PRO A 181 66.99 -8.18 14.95
CA PRO A 181 68.25 -8.64 14.34
C PRO A 181 68.20 -8.61 12.79
N GLU A 182 67.00 -8.56 12.21
CA GLU A 182 66.78 -8.35 10.78
C GLU A 182 66.58 -6.84 10.54
N GLN A 183 67.69 -6.11 10.51
CA GLN A 183 67.71 -4.68 10.17
C GLN A 183 67.29 -4.53 8.69
N ILE A 184 66.68 -3.40 8.27
CA ILE A 184 66.48 -3.10 6.84
C ILE A 184 67.85 -3.02 6.15
N ASN A 185 68.32 -4.19 5.70
CA ASN A 185 69.56 -4.40 4.97
C ASN A 185 69.27 -4.63 3.48
N ASN A 186 68.00 -4.52 3.07
CA ASN A 186 67.58 -5.00 1.77
C ASN A 186 67.35 -3.80 0.84
N ILE A 187 68.27 -3.67 -0.11
CA ILE A 187 68.31 -2.64 -1.15
C ILE A 187 67.02 -2.65 -1.99
N ASP A 188 66.37 -3.82 -2.12
CA ASP A 188 65.07 -3.96 -2.79
C ASP A 188 63.96 -3.14 -2.11
N VAL A 189 63.89 -3.12 -0.78
CA VAL A 189 62.90 -2.34 -0.02
C VAL A 189 63.13 -0.84 -0.21
N VAL A 190 64.39 -0.39 -0.12
CA VAL A 190 64.70 1.03 -0.37
C VAL A 190 64.40 1.43 -1.82
N GLY A 191 64.73 0.54 -2.77
CA GLY A 191 64.38 0.71 -4.18
C GLY A 191 62.87 0.81 -4.39
N HIS A 192 62.10 -0.10 -3.79
CA HIS A 192 60.64 -0.12 -3.83
C HIS A 192 60.03 1.21 -3.37
N GLU A 193 60.47 1.75 -2.21
CA GLU A 193 59.97 3.03 -1.71
C GLU A 193 60.30 4.21 -2.65
N LEU A 194 61.49 4.20 -3.27
CA LEU A 194 61.85 5.21 -4.27
C LEU A 194 60.93 5.16 -5.49
N ILE A 195 60.45 3.98 -5.87
CA ILE A 195 59.49 3.84 -6.97
C ILE A 195 58.13 4.42 -6.61
N HIS A 196 57.64 4.24 -5.38
CA HIS A 196 56.45 4.97 -4.90
C HIS A 196 56.62 6.49 -5.10
N ALA A 197 57.78 7.03 -4.74
CA ALA A 197 58.06 8.45 -4.91
C ALA A 197 58.08 8.89 -6.39
N ILE A 198 58.71 8.10 -7.28
CA ILE A 198 58.77 8.38 -8.72
C ILE A 198 57.39 8.31 -9.36
N ILE A 199 56.60 7.28 -9.01
CA ILE A 199 55.22 7.11 -9.47
C ILE A 199 54.37 8.30 -9.03
N HIS A 200 54.44 8.69 -7.76
CA HIS A 200 53.73 9.86 -7.23
C HIS A 200 54.11 11.14 -8.00
N GLN A 201 55.38 11.30 -8.35
CA GLN A 201 55.86 12.43 -9.13
C GLN A 201 55.38 12.41 -10.59
N LYS A 202 55.29 11.23 -11.23
CA LYS A 202 54.79 11.07 -12.62
C LYS A 202 53.29 11.30 -12.74
N ILE A 203 52.49 10.79 -11.80
CA ILE A 203 51.02 10.91 -11.83
C ILE A 203 50.57 12.33 -11.39
N GLY A 204 51.42 13.07 -10.67
CA GLY A 204 51.13 14.37 -10.09
C GLY A 204 50.61 14.27 -8.65
N ASN A 205 50.49 15.40 -7.93
CA ASN A 205 49.99 15.48 -6.54
C ASN A 205 48.54 14.97 -6.41
N VAL A 206 48.33 13.67 -6.53
CA VAL A 206 47.06 13.02 -6.20
C VAL A 206 46.99 13.02 -4.69
N ASN A 207 46.20 13.93 -4.11
CA ASN A 207 45.90 13.86 -2.68
C ASN A 207 45.37 12.45 -2.37
N LEU A 208 45.98 11.76 -1.40
CA LEU A 208 45.56 10.44 -0.93
C LEU A 208 44.06 10.34 -0.61
N GLN A 209 43.40 11.47 -0.34
CA GLN A 209 41.95 11.56 -0.12
C GLN A 209 41.11 11.23 -1.37
N ASN A 210 41.68 11.21 -2.57
CA ASN A 210 40.98 10.96 -3.84
C ASN A 210 41.25 9.57 -4.43
N VAL A 211 42.07 8.74 -3.77
CA VAL A 211 42.32 7.36 -4.17
C VAL A 211 41.46 6.46 -3.28
N ASP A 212 40.58 5.69 -3.89
CA ASP A 212 39.79 4.69 -3.17
C ASP A 212 40.75 3.72 -2.46
N LEU A 213 40.56 3.55 -1.15
CA LEU A 213 41.40 2.68 -0.32
C LEU A 213 41.41 1.23 -0.82
N CYS A 214 40.37 0.86 -1.57
CA CYS A 214 40.19 -0.45 -2.18
C CYS A 214 40.40 -0.45 -3.71
N ALA A 215 41.04 0.59 -4.25
CA ALA A 215 41.44 0.61 -5.65
C ALA A 215 42.58 -0.37 -5.92
N GLU A 216 42.43 -1.14 -7.00
CA GLU A 216 43.52 -1.94 -7.59
C GLU A 216 44.77 -1.12 -7.89
N ARG A 217 44.62 0.20 -8.09
CA ARG A 217 45.74 1.11 -8.30
C ARG A 217 46.84 0.96 -7.24
N ARG A 218 46.47 0.77 -5.97
CA ARG A 218 47.42 0.58 -4.86
C ARG A 218 48.17 -0.74 -4.99
N VAL A 219 47.46 -1.82 -5.33
CA VAL A 219 48.05 -3.15 -5.64
C VAL A 219 49.11 -3.05 -6.73
N LEU A 220 48.79 -2.34 -7.81
CA LEU A 220 49.70 -2.19 -8.94
C LEU A 220 50.92 -1.34 -8.57
N GLU A 221 50.75 -0.36 -7.70
CA GLU A 221 51.86 0.48 -7.23
C GLU A 221 52.87 -0.33 -6.41
N GLU A 222 52.38 -1.14 -5.46
CA GLU A 222 53.19 -2.08 -4.68
C GLU A 222 53.99 -3.01 -5.60
N ALA A 223 53.31 -3.68 -6.54
CA ALA A 223 53.96 -4.63 -7.44
C ALA A 223 55.03 -3.98 -8.35
N LEU A 224 54.76 -2.78 -8.86
CA LEU A 224 55.75 -2.05 -9.68
C LEU A 224 56.98 -1.65 -8.84
N GLY A 225 56.76 -1.29 -7.57
CA GLY A 225 57.83 -1.08 -6.60
C GLY A 225 58.63 -2.35 -6.34
N ASP A 226 57.96 -3.50 -6.18
CA ASP A 226 58.58 -4.80 -5.94
C ASP A 226 59.44 -5.24 -7.12
N ILE A 227 58.90 -5.17 -8.34
CA ILE A 227 59.60 -5.57 -9.57
C ILE A 227 60.90 -4.78 -9.71
N ILE A 228 60.83 -3.45 -9.61
CA ILE A 228 62.00 -2.59 -9.85
C ILE A 228 62.96 -2.65 -8.65
N GLY A 229 62.45 -2.70 -7.42
CA GLY A 229 63.27 -2.89 -6.22
C GLY A 229 64.07 -4.19 -6.26
N LEU A 230 63.41 -5.29 -6.60
CA LEU A 230 64.06 -6.60 -6.76
C LEU A 230 65.07 -6.59 -7.92
N TYR A 231 64.79 -5.87 -9.01
CA TYR A 231 65.75 -5.65 -10.09
C TYR A 231 67.00 -4.88 -9.63
N ILE A 232 66.83 -3.82 -8.85
CA ILE A 232 67.95 -3.05 -8.28
C ILE A 232 68.82 -3.94 -7.40
N LEU A 233 68.23 -4.77 -6.53
CA LEU A 233 68.98 -5.68 -5.68
C LEU A 233 69.81 -6.66 -6.51
N ASN A 234 69.21 -7.30 -7.51
CA ASN A 234 69.92 -8.26 -8.35
C ASN A 234 71.03 -7.62 -9.19
N GLU A 235 70.84 -6.40 -9.68
CA GLU A 235 71.87 -5.64 -10.38
C GLU A 235 73.03 -5.24 -9.45
N TYR A 236 72.73 -4.87 -8.20
CA TYR A 236 73.75 -4.58 -7.20
C TYR A 236 74.58 -5.81 -6.82
N GLU A 237 73.90 -6.95 -6.61
CA GLU A 237 74.54 -8.24 -6.32
C GLU A 237 75.22 -8.87 -7.54
N GLN A 238 74.99 -8.32 -8.75
CA GLN A 238 75.48 -8.83 -10.02
C GLN A 238 75.02 -10.27 -10.29
N ASN A 239 73.79 -10.59 -9.88
CA ASN A 239 73.22 -11.92 -10.06
C ASN A 239 72.98 -12.19 -11.55
N SER A 240 73.50 -13.31 -12.05
CA SER A 240 73.17 -13.77 -13.40
C SER A 240 71.70 -14.25 -13.46
N PRO A 241 71.07 -14.30 -14.65
CA PRO A 241 69.68 -14.77 -14.77
C PRO A 241 69.39 -16.14 -14.13
N ALA A 242 70.37 -17.05 -14.09
CA ALA A 242 70.22 -18.38 -13.49
C ALA A 242 70.23 -18.39 -11.94
N PHE A 243 70.73 -17.31 -11.32
CA PHE A 243 70.81 -17.13 -9.86
C PHE A 243 70.04 -15.89 -9.41
N TYR A 244 69.11 -15.43 -10.24
CA TYR A 244 68.32 -14.25 -9.95
C TYR A 244 67.40 -14.52 -8.75
N THR A 245 67.40 -13.61 -7.78
CA THR A 245 66.53 -13.67 -6.62
C THR A 245 65.12 -13.27 -7.04
N TRP A 246 64.14 -14.15 -6.79
CA TRP A 246 62.72 -13.97 -7.12
C TRP A 246 61.87 -13.71 -5.87
N THR A 247 62.46 -13.15 -4.81
CA THR A 247 61.75 -12.87 -3.57
C THR A 247 62.10 -11.47 -3.07
N HIS A 248 61.07 -10.62 -2.92
CA HIS A 248 61.18 -9.28 -2.35
C HIS A 248 60.99 -9.31 -0.83
N GLY A 249 61.75 -8.47 -0.10
CA GLY A 249 61.48 -8.16 1.32
C GLY A 249 61.91 -9.25 2.31
N LYS A 250 62.83 -10.14 1.95
CA LYS A 250 63.30 -11.24 2.81
C LYS A 250 63.96 -10.70 4.10
N GLY A 251 63.36 -10.93 5.27
CA GLY A 251 63.93 -10.51 6.56
C GLY A 251 63.44 -9.13 7.04
N VAL A 252 62.25 -8.73 6.63
CA VAL A 252 61.48 -7.65 7.30
C VAL A 252 60.32 -8.35 8.02
N GLY A 253 59.76 -7.79 9.09
CA GLY A 253 58.62 -8.41 9.78
C GLY A 253 57.29 -8.40 8.98
N ILE A 254 57.34 -8.07 7.69
CA ILE A 254 56.27 -8.25 6.70
C ILE A 254 56.59 -9.56 5.94
N PRO A 255 55.62 -10.46 5.69
CA PRO A 255 55.87 -11.65 4.89
C PRO A 255 56.47 -11.26 3.54
N GLY A 256 57.65 -11.80 3.21
CA GLY A 256 58.28 -11.59 1.90
C GLY A 256 57.34 -11.99 0.75
N ARG A 257 57.58 -11.45 -0.44
CA ARG A 257 56.76 -11.70 -1.64
C ARG A 257 57.54 -12.49 -2.67
N ALA A 258 57.08 -13.70 -2.98
CA ALA A 258 57.72 -14.59 -3.94
C ALA A 258 57.10 -14.39 -5.32
N PHE A 259 57.93 -14.18 -6.34
CA PHE A 259 57.50 -13.91 -7.71
C PHE A 259 57.32 -15.21 -8.50
N ASP A 260 58.16 -16.21 -8.25
CA ASP A 260 58.19 -17.48 -8.96
C ASP A 260 57.07 -18.43 -8.52
N ASN A 261 56.75 -18.44 -7.22
CA ASN A 261 55.64 -19.23 -6.67
C ASN A 261 54.96 -18.53 -5.47
N PRO A 262 54.16 -17.47 -5.71
CA PRO A 262 53.41 -16.77 -4.66
C PRO A 262 52.54 -17.69 -3.79
N ASN A 263 51.90 -18.68 -4.42
CA ASN A 263 50.99 -19.61 -3.77
C ASN A 263 51.68 -20.44 -2.65
N SER A 264 52.99 -20.66 -2.75
CA SER A 264 53.78 -21.38 -1.73
C SER A 264 53.84 -20.69 -0.37
N ILE A 265 53.56 -19.39 -0.33
CA ILE A 265 53.53 -18.56 0.88
C ILE A 265 52.15 -17.92 1.11
N GLY A 266 51.11 -18.47 0.48
CA GLY A 266 49.72 -18.05 0.67
C GLY A 266 49.37 -16.70 0.04
N GLN A 267 50.09 -16.29 -1.00
CA GLN A 267 49.87 -15.07 -1.78
C GLN A 267 49.40 -15.45 -3.20
N PRO A 268 48.56 -14.64 -3.87
CA PRO A 268 47.98 -14.97 -5.17
C PRO A 268 48.95 -14.85 -6.34
N ASP A 269 49.04 -15.88 -7.17
CA ASP A 269 49.72 -15.81 -8.47
C ASP A 269 48.76 -15.46 -9.64
N THR A 270 47.46 -15.55 -9.40
CA THR A 270 46.40 -15.40 -10.40
C THR A 270 45.35 -14.39 -9.92
N TYR A 271 44.97 -13.45 -10.78
CA TYR A 271 43.92 -12.46 -10.52
C TYR A 271 42.56 -13.16 -10.24
N PHE A 272 41.95 -12.88 -9.07
CA PHE A 272 40.80 -13.62 -8.52
C PHE A 272 40.98 -15.16 -8.43
N GLY A 273 42.22 -15.64 -8.38
CA GLY A 273 42.57 -17.04 -8.17
C GLY A 273 42.46 -17.48 -6.72
N ASN A 274 43.33 -18.40 -6.32
CA ASN A 274 43.55 -18.79 -4.95
C ASN A 274 44.29 -17.67 -4.21
N TYR A 275 44.02 -17.52 -2.92
CA TYR A 275 44.59 -16.49 -2.04
C TYR A 275 44.34 -15.02 -2.43
N TYR A 276 43.75 -14.73 -3.60
CA TYR A 276 43.38 -13.38 -4.01
C TYR A 276 42.21 -12.89 -3.16
N GLU A 277 42.35 -11.71 -2.57
CA GLU A 277 41.35 -11.12 -1.70
C GLU A 277 40.71 -9.90 -2.38
N ASN A 278 39.44 -10.02 -2.75
CA ASN A 278 38.72 -9.01 -3.51
C ASN A 278 37.68 -8.22 -2.71
N VAL A 279 37.56 -8.48 -1.41
CA VAL A 279 36.60 -7.80 -0.55
C VAL A 279 37.31 -6.65 0.14
N CYS A 280 36.87 -5.44 -0.14
CA CYS A 280 37.26 -4.23 0.59
C CYS A 280 36.85 -4.39 2.07
N PRO A 281 37.81 -4.54 3.01
CA PRO A 281 37.46 -4.69 4.42
C PRO A 281 36.81 -3.41 4.95
N LEU A 282 35.95 -3.52 5.97
CA LEU A 282 35.32 -2.34 6.60
C LEU A 282 36.34 -1.35 7.19
N SER A 283 37.56 -1.82 7.47
CA SER A 283 38.70 -0.98 7.88
C SER A 283 39.32 -0.17 6.74
N GLY A 284 38.95 -0.44 5.48
CA GLY A 284 39.58 0.15 4.29
C GLY A 284 40.96 -0.41 3.96
N ASP A 285 41.43 -1.42 4.70
CA ASP A 285 42.76 -2.01 4.54
C ASP A 285 42.72 -3.10 3.46
N PHE A 286 42.55 -2.68 2.20
CA PHE A 286 42.60 -3.61 1.06
C PHE A 286 43.96 -4.32 1.06
N PRO A 287 44.05 -5.61 0.75
CA PRO A 287 45.31 -6.36 0.90
C PRO A 287 46.25 -6.09 -0.30
N GLU A 288 46.69 -4.84 -0.47
CA GLU A 288 47.49 -4.40 -1.62
C GLU A 288 48.78 -5.19 -1.80
N HIS A 289 49.58 -5.33 -0.73
CA HIS A 289 50.84 -6.07 -0.75
C HIS A 289 50.62 -7.54 -1.11
N LYS A 290 49.54 -8.14 -0.63
CA LYS A 290 49.24 -9.55 -0.93
C LYS A 290 48.87 -9.70 -2.40
N ASN A 291 47.92 -8.91 -2.88
CA ASN A 291 47.43 -8.97 -4.25
C ASN A 291 48.47 -8.51 -5.29
N ALA A 292 49.51 -7.76 -4.88
CA ALA A 292 50.61 -7.31 -5.74
C ALA A 292 51.32 -8.48 -6.41
N THR A 293 51.39 -9.62 -5.71
CA THR A 293 52.07 -10.82 -6.19
C THR A 293 51.51 -11.42 -7.48
N VAL A 294 50.29 -11.05 -7.88
CA VAL A 294 49.76 -11.39 -9.22
C VAL A 294 50.59 -10.72 -10.33
N ILE A 295 50.97 -9.46 -10.14
CA ILE A 295 51.78 -8.70 -11.10
C ILE A 295 53.27 -9.07 -10.97
N ASP A 296 53.73 -9.37 -9.75
CA ASP A 296 55.07 -9.91 -9.54
C ASP A 296 55.27 -11.23 -10.28
N HIS A 297 54.28 -12.12 -10.19
CA HIS A 297 54.27 -13.39 -10.92
C HIS A 297 54.13 -13.19 -12.43
N TRP A 298 53.30 -12.25 -12.86
CA TRP A 298 53.24 -11.85 -14.28
C TRP A 298 54.62 -11.42 -14.80
N TYR A 299 55.37 -10.63 -14.02
CA TYR A 299 56.72 -10.22 -14.40
C TYR A 299 57.70 -11.38 -14.42
N TYR A 300 57.64 -12.30 -13.45
CA TYR A 300 58.44 -13.52 -13.45
C TYR A 300 58.18 -14.35 -14.71
N LEU A 301 56.91 -14.63 -15.02
CA LEU A 301 56.53 -15.37 -16.21
C LEU A 301 57.05 -14.66 -17.46
N LEU A 302 56.85 -13.35 -17.58
CA LEU A 302 57.33 -12.56 -18.71
C LEU A 302 58.86 -12.64 -18.88
N ALA A 303 59.60 -12.53 -17.78
CA ALA A 303 61.07 -12.48 -17.80
C ALA A 303 61.73 -13.86 -17.97
N ALA A 304 61.29 -14.86 -17.19
CA ALA A 304 61.91 -16.18 -17.09
C ALA A 304 61.22 -17.25 -17.96
N GLY A 305 59.92 -17.13 -18.19
CA GLY A 305 59.12 -18.17 -18.82
C GLY A 305 58.84 -19.36 -17.92
N THR A 306 58.29 -20.42 -18.52
CA THR A 306 57.91 -21.67 -17.85
C THR A 306 58.86 -22.81 -18.25
N THR A 307 59.05 -23.79 -17.37
CA THR A 307 59.86 -24.99 -17.70
C THR A 307 59.05 -26.13 -18.35
N GLY A 308 57.74 -25.94 -18.50
CA GLY A 308 56.79 -26.89 -19.09
C GLY A 308 55.41 -26.26 -19.22
N THR A 309 54.37 -27.08 -19.41
CA THR A 309 52.99 -26.59 -19.34
C THR A 309 52.57 -26.44 -17.88
N GLU A 310 52.16 -25.23 -17.52
CA GLU A 310 51.64 -24.88 -16.20
C GLU A 310 50.14 -24.57 -16.31
N THR A 311 49.45 -24.45 -15.18
CA THR A 311 48.01 -24.14 -15.15
C THR A 311 47.72 -23.22 -13.99
N ASN A 312 47.05 -22.11 -14.26
CA ASN A 312 46.72 -21.13 -13.24
C ASN A 312 45.50 -21.54 -12.39
N ASP A 313 45.21 -20.76 -11.36
CA ASP A 313 44.10 -21.02 -10.44
C ASP A 313 42.71 -20.98 -11.08
N LEU A 314 42.59 -20.47 -12.31
CA LEU A 314 41.36 -20.41 -13.11
C LEU A 314 41.26 -21.54 -14.14
N GLY A 315 42.15 -22.53 -14.05
CA GLY A 315 42.16 -23.71 -14.92
C GLY A 315 42.64 -23.44 -16.35
N TYR A 316 43.34 -22.33 -16.58
CA TYR A 316 43.96 -21.99 -17.86
C TYR A 316 45.37 -22.56 -17.93
N SER A 317 45.61 -23.45 -18.90
CA SER A 317 46.93 -24.02 -19.13
C SER A 317 47.75 -23.17 -20.08
N TYR A 318 49.01 -22.92 -19.75
CA TYR A 318 49.92 -22.08 -20.51
C TYR A 318 51.33 -22.65 -20.55
N GLN A 319 52.09 -22.28 -21.57
CA GLN A 319 53.51 -22.57 -21.71
C GLN A 319 54.15 -21.41 -22.46
N PHE A 320 55.23 -20.86 -21.91
CA PHE A 320 55.78 -19.61 -22.39
C PHE A 320 57.32 -19.59 -22.31
N ASN A 321 57.95 -18.93 -23.28
CA ASN A 321 59.40 -18.67 -23.30
C ASN A 321 59.65 -17.20 -22.92
N GLY A 322 60.31 -16.96 -21.79
CA GLY A 322 60.63 -15.62 -21.29
C GLY A 322 61.32 -14.71 -22.31
N ILE A 323 61.02 -13.41 -22.28
CA ILE A 323 61.69 -12.39 -23.11
C ILE A 323 63.01 -11.90 -22.50
N GLY A 324 63.35 -12.39 -21.29
CA GLY A 324 64.51 -11.99 -20.53
C GLY A 324 64.27 -10.77 -19.66
N ILE A 325 64.99 -10.72 -18.53
CA ILE A 325 64.87 -9.73 -17.45
C ILE A 325 65.01 -8.29 -17.97
N ASN A 326 66.02 -8.04 -18.81
CA ASN A 326 66.29 -6.69 -19.33
C ASN A 326 65.16 -6.17 -20.22
N ASN A 327 64.54 -7.00 -21.05
CA ASN A 327 63.41 -6.56 -21.88
C ASN A 327 62.14 -6.38 -21.02
N ALA A 328 61.88 -7.32 -20.11
CA ALA A 328 60.74 -7.26 -19.21
C ALA A 328 60.77 -6.00 -18.33
N VAL A 329 61.91 -5.67 -17.72
CA VAL A 329 62.01 -4.49 -16.85
C VAL A 329 61.93 -3.17 -17.63
N GLN A 330 62.38 -3.14 -18.89
CA GLN A 330 62.20 -1.96 -19.76
C GLN A 330 60.72 -1.71 -20.07
N ILE A 331 59.94 -2.77 -20.31
CA ILE A 331 58.48 -2.64 -20.47
C ILE A 331 57.87 -2.07 -19.19
N VAL A 332 58.19 -2.64 -18.02
CA VAL A 332 57.68 -2.19 -16.72
C VAL A 332 58.03 -0.73 -16.45
N TRP A 333 59.28 -0.32 -16.67
CA TRP A 333 59.75 1.05 -16.45
C TRP A 333 58.99 2.07 -17.33
N ASN A 334 58.84 1.77 -18.63
CA ASN A 334 58.14 2.67 -19.55
C ASN A 334 56.63 2.72 -19.28
N CYS A 335 56.03 1.70 -18.65
CA CYS A 335 54.63 1.76 -18.23
C CYS A 335 54.35 2.86 -17.20
N LEU A 336 55.35 3.25 -16.40
CA LEU A 336 55.19 4.27 -15.35
C LEU A 336 54.71 5.63 -15.92
N ASP A 337 55.05 5.95 -17.16
CA ASP A 337 54.67 7.21 -17.83
C ASP A 337 53.20 7.24 -18.29
N HIS A 338 52.53 6.09 -18.30
CA HIS A 338 51.14 5.95 -18.75
C HIS A 338 50.16 5.71 -17.60
N LEU A 339 50.65 5.58 -16.36
CA LEU A 339 49.81 5.37 -15.18
C LEU A 339 48.97 6.62 -14.88
N THR A 340 47.77 6.38 -14.37
CA THR A 340 46.86 7.42 -13.88
C THR A 340 46.34 7.05 -12.49
N ALA A 341 45.68 7.99 -11.82
CA ALA A 341 45.05 7.73 -10.52
C ALA A 341 43.95 6.63 -10.56
N LYS A 342 43.49 6.21 -11.75
CA LYS A 342 42.42 5.22 -11.94
C LYS A 342 42.90 3.88 -12.50
N THR A 343 44.20 3.75 -12.77
CA THR A 343 44.76 2.55 -13.40
C THR A 343 44.45 1.30 -12.59
N ASN A 344 43.78 0.35 -13.24
CA ASN A 344 43.41 -0.97 -12.74
C ASN A 344 44.16 -2.06 -13.53
N PHE A 345 44.01 -3.34 -13.16
CA PHE A 345 44.74 -4.44 -13.80
C PHE A 345 44.54 -4.49 -15.33
N LYS A 346 43.31 -4.26 -15.79
CA LYS A 346 42.97 -4.24 -17.23
C LYS A 346 43.62 -3.06 -17.95
N GLU A 347 43.67 -1.89 -17.33
CA GLU A 347 44.35 -0.72 -17.88
C GLU A 347 45.87 -0.91 -17.91
N LEU A 348 46.48 -1.47 -16.86
CA LEU A 348 47.92 -1.78 -16.85
C LEU A 348 48.28 -2.76 -17.96
N LYS A 349 47.44 -3.78 -18.20
CA LYS A 349 47.60 -4.68 -19.34
C LYS A 349 47.63 -3.92 -20.68
N GLN A 350 46.67 -3.03 -20.93
CA GLN A 350 46.66 -2.23 -22.17
C GLN A 350 47.88 -1.32 -22.27
N ILE A 351 48.33 -0.74 -21.15
CA ILE A 351 49.54 0.07 -21.08
C ILE A 351 50.77 -0.77 -21.44
N THR A 352 50.94 -1.95 -20.84
CA THR A 352 52.08 -2.83 -21.15
C THR A 352 52.10 -3.24 -22.62
N LEU A 353 50.94 -3.54 -23.22
CA LEU A 353 50.85 -3.83 -24.66
C LEU A 353 51.22 -2.63 -25.52
N THR A 354 50.71 -1.44 -25.17
CA THR A 354 51.01 -0.18 -25.88
C THR A 354 52.49 0.15 -25.83
N VAL A 355 53.10 0.04 -24.64
CA VAL A 355 54.54 0.27 -24.42
C VAL A 355 55.37 -0.78 -25.17
N THR A 356 54.96 -2.04 -25.15
CA THR A 356 55.68 -3.11 -25.86
C THR A 356 55.59 -2.93 -27.36
N GLU A 357 54.44 -2.49 -27.90
CA GLU A 357 54.30 -2.10 -29.30
C GLU A 357 55.24 -0.92 -29.66
N GLN A 358 55.36 0.08 -28.80
CA GLN A 358 56.28 1.22 -29.03
C GLN A 358 57.75 0.79 -29.02
N LEU A 359 58.13 -0.12 -28.13
CA LEU A 359 59.52 -0.59 -27.97
C LEU A 359 59.93 -1.63 -29.02
N TYR A 360 59.03 -2.57 -29.36
CA TYR A 360 59.36 -3.78 -30.13
C TYR A 360 58.47 -3.99 -31.37
N GLY A 361 57.38 -3.23 -31.53
CA GLY A 361 56.44 -3.32 -32.64
C GLY A 361 55.25 -4.26 -32.37
N LEU A 362 54.14 -4.00 -33.06
CA LEU A 362 52.92 -4.81 -32.98
C LEU A 362 53.19 -6.24 -33.47
N HIS A 363 52.71 -7.24 -32.74
CA HIS A 363 52.93 -8.67 -33.01
C HIS A 363 54.39 -9.15 -32.95
N SER A 364 55.29 -8.39 -32.32
CA SER A 364 56.64 -8.87 -31.97
C SER A 364 56.58 -10.04 -30.98
N THR A 365 57.71 -10.76 -30.82
CA THR A 365 57.83 -11.82 -29.82
C THR A 365 57.52 -11.30 -28.42
N GLU A 366 57.97 -10.08 -28.10
CA GLU A 366 57.73 -9.38 -26.85
C GLU A 366 56.25 -9.02 -26.67
N TYR A 367 55.59 -8.54 -27.72
CA TYR A 367 54.17 -8.22 -27.66
C TYR A 367 53.31 -9.46 -27.37
N LEU A 368 53.60 -10.56 -28.06
CA LEU A 368 52.90 -11.84 -27.84
C LEU A 368 53.20 -12.41 -26.45
N ALA A 369 54.45 -12.29 -25.97
CA ALA A 369 54.85 -12.66 -24.63
C ALA A 369 54.09 -11.91 -23.53
N VAL A 370 53.95 -10.60 -23.67
CA VAL A 370 53.14 -9.79 -22.73
C VAL A 370 51.69 -10.24 -22.75
N MET A 371 51.11 -10.50 -23.92
CA MET A 371 49.76 -11.03 -24.05
C MET A 371 49.58 -12.36 -23.29
N ASP A 372 50.50 -13.31 -23.50
CA ASP A 372 50.45 -14.65 -22.93
C ASP A 372 50.69 -14.63 -21.42
N ALA A 373 51.61 -13.80 -20.93
CA ALA A 373 51.87 -13.64 -19.50
C ALA A 373 50.64 -13.06 -18.77
N TRP A 374 49.97 -12.05 -19.33
CA TRP A 374 48.72 -11.52 -18.75
C TRP A 374 47.62 -12.58 -18.69
N CYS A 375 47.61 -13.43 -19.71
CA CYS A 375 46.71 -14.56 -19.78
C CYS A 375 46.96 -15.58 -18.66
N ALA A 376 48.24 -15.91 -18.43
CA ALA A 376 48.67 -16.83 -17.39
C ALA A 376 48.24 -16.36 -15.99
N VAL A 377 48.27 -15.06 -15.70
CA VAL A 377 47.81 -14.50 -14.41
C VAL A 377 46.31 -14.18 -14.35
N GLY A 378 45.50 -14.73 -15.26
CA GLY A 378 44.03 -14.67 -15.19
C GLY A 378 43.39 -13.49 -15.92
N ILE A 379 44.17 -12.69 -16.66
CA ILE A 379 43.67 -11.51 -17.40
C ILE A 379 43.87 -11.74 -18.89
N CYS A 380 43.11 -12.67 -19.45
CA CYS A 380 43.23 -13.13 -20.84
C CYS A 380 42.40 -12.37 -21.87
N GLU A 381 41.63 -11.35 -21.49
CA GLU A 381 40.78 -10.62 -22.44
C GLU A 381 41.64 -9.85 -23.44
N ASN A 382 42.08 -10.48 -24.53
CA ASN A 382 42.97 -9.88 -25.53
C ASN A 382 42.28 -9.76 -26.90
N ASN A 383 41.74 -8.56 -27.14
CA ASN A 383 42.26 -7.61 -28.12
C ASN A 383 42.32 -7.95 -29.63
N LEU A 384 41.51 -8.88 -30.15
CA LEU A 384 41.10 -8.81 -31.59
C LEU A 384 39.58 -8.86 -31.82
N GLY A 385 38.83 -8.60 -30.76
CA GLY A 385 37.38 -8.37 -30.69
C GLY A 385 37.00 -8.32 -29.21
N PRO A 386 36.09 -7.46 -28.75
CA PRO A 386 35.69 -7.42 -27.35
C PRO A 386 34.78 -8.61 -27.08
N PHE A 387 35.41 -9.75 -26.82
CA PHE A 387 34.77 -10.81 -26.08
C PHE A 387 34.60 -10.34 -24.63
N SER A 388 33.41 -10.44 -24.08
CA SER A 388 33.15 -10.20 -22.67
C SER A 388 32.17 -11.24 -22.13
N MET A 389 32.39 -11.61 -20.87
CA MET A 389 31.48 -12.47 -20.14
C MET A 389 30.89 -11.72 -18.94
N SER A 390 29.58 -11.81 -18.75
CA SER A 390 28.88 -11.32 -17.57
C SER A 390 28.21 -12.51 -16.86
N PRO A 391 28.26 -12.65 -15.53
CA PRO A 391 28.80 -11.71 -14.56
C PRO A 391 30.29 -11.45 -14.76
N ALA A 392 30.70 -10.20 -14.50
CA ALA A 392 32.11 -9.83 -14.60
C ALA A 392 32.95 -10.72 -13.67
N HIS A 393 34.18 -11.01 -14.08
CA HIS A 393 35.09 -11.74 -13.23
C HIS A 393 35.27 -11.03 -11.88
N GLY A 394 35.12 -11.76 -10.78
CA GLY A 394 35.18 -11.22 -9.43
C GLY A 394 33.86 -10.66 -8.87
N ALA A 395 32.78 -10.66 -9.65
CA ALA A 395 31.49 -10.15 -9.20
C ALA A 395 30.99 -10.88 -7.96
N THR A 396 30.48 -10.13 -6.98
CA THR A 396 29.86 -10.65 -5.76
C THR A 396 28.40 -10.20 -5.68
N GLY A 397 27.58 -10.94 -4.93
CA GLY A 397 26.16 -10.63 -4.82
C GLY A 397 25.40 -10.80 -6.14
N VAL A 398 25.95 -11.59 -7.07
CA VAL A 398 25.30 -11.93 -8.34
C VAL A 398 23.97 -12.59 -8.04
N GLU A 399 22.90 -12.17 -8.70
CA GLU A 399 21.57 -12.71 -8.43
C GLU A 399 21.61 -14.24 -8.65
N PRO A 400 21.49 -15.05 -7.58
CA PRO A 400 21.57 -16.51 -7.68
C PRO A 400 20.35 -17.08 -8.36
N TRP A 401 19.28 -16.29 -8.35
CA TRP A 401 17.94 -16.79 -8.45
C TRP A 401 17.39 -16.53 -9.82
N PRO A 402 16.84 -17.58 -10.44
CA PRO A 402 16.76 -18.99 -10.04
C PRO A 402 17.84 -19.87 -10.73
N GLY A 403 18.69 -19.21 -11.49
CA GLY A 403 19.89 -19.67 -12.15
C GLY A 403 20.68 -18.42 -12.52
N VAL A 404 22.00 -18.55 -12.59
CA VAL A 404 22.88 -17.45 -12.96
C VAL A 404 23.05 -17.42 -14.47
N ASP A 405 22.68 -16.31 -15.09
CA ASP A 405 22.88 -16.11 -16.52
C ASP A 405 24.31 -15.64 -16.79
N VAL A 406 25.07 -16.50 -17.47
CA VAL A 406 26.39 -16.19 -18.01
C VAL A 406 26.21 -15.71 -19.46
N ASN A 407 26.22 -14.40 -19.65
CA ASN A 407 26.19 -13.77 -20.96
C ASN A 407 27.58 -13.84 -21.60
N VAL A 408 27.65 -14.29 -22.84
CA VAL A 408 28.84 -14.21 -23.70
C VAL A 408 28.56 -13.21 -24.81
N THR A 409 29.41 -12.19 -24.91
CA THR A 409 29.33 -11.15 -25.94
C THR A 409 30.64 -11.13 -26.71
N TRP A 410 30.62 -10.97 -28.03
CA TRP A 410 31.83 -10.81 -28.83
C TRP A 410 31.58 -9.93 -30.05
N GLU A 411 32.65 -9.39 -30.65
CA GLU A 411 32.56 -8.70 -31.95
C GLU A 411 33.46 -9.39 -32.96
N GLY A 412 33.13 -9.17 -34.24
CA GLY A 412 33.83 -9.77 -35.36
C GLY A 412 32.87 -10.57 -36.23
N LEU A 413 33.33 -11.75 -36.67
CA LEU A 413 32.54 -12.61 -37.56
C LEU A 413 31.55 -13.48 -36.76
N PRO A 414 30.40 -13.82 -37.36
CA PRO A 414 29.39 -14.65 -36.71
C PRO A 414 29.94 -16.04 -36.38
N VAL A 415 29.50 -16.57 -35.24
CA VAL A 415 29.81 -17.89 -34.71
C VAL A 415 28.51 -18.69 -34.68
N ASP A 416 28.58 -19.97 -35.03
CA ASP A 416 27.38 -20.83 -35.09
C ASP A 416 27.04 -21.41 -33.71
N GLU A 417 28.05 -21.69 -32.88
CA GLU A 417 27.87 -22.34 -31.59
C GLU A 417 28.98 -21.96 -30.59
N TRP A 418 28.56 -21.53 -29.40
CA TRP A 418 29.41 -21.38 -28.21
C TRP A 418 29.05 -22.48 -27.22
N GLU A 419 30.04 -22.96 -26.49
CA GLU A 419 29.85 -23.77 -25.29
C GLU A 419 30.31 -22.98 -24.08
N VAL A 420 29.38 -22.74 -23.15
CA VAL A 420 29.68 -22.17 -21.84
C VAL A 420 29.68 -23.32 -20.84
N GLN A 421 30.82 -23.51 -20.18
CA GLN A 421 30.99 -24.50 -19.13
C GLN A 421 31.06 -23.78 -17.78
N MET A 422 30.26 -24.23 -16.83
CA MET A 422 30.19 -23.69 -15.47
C MET A 422 30.47 -24.81 -14.45
N ALA A 423 31.04 -24.48 -13.30
CA ALA A 423 31.32 -25.42 -12.21
C ALA A 423 31.40 -24.71 -10.85
N THR A 424 31.39 -25.47 -9.75
CA THR A 424 31.67 -24.94 -8.40
C THR A 424 33.16 -24.93 -8.05
N ASN A 425 34.02 -25.40 -8.95
CA ASN A 425 35.48 -25.34 -8.80
C ASN A 425 36.18 -25.00 -10.13
N ALA A 426 37.35 -24.38 -10.05
CA ALA A 426 38.13 -23.95 -11.23
C ALA A 426 38.68 -25.10 -12.08
N ALA A 427 38.79 -26.30 -11.51
CA ALA A 427 39.18 -27.51 -12.24
C ALA A 427 38.05 -28.06 -13.14
N PHE A 428 36.82 -27.53 -13.01
CA PHE A 428 35.64 -28.03 -13.71
C PHE A 428 35.42 -29.54 -13.50
N THR A 429 35.50 -29.98 -12.24
CA THR A 429 35.25 -31.38 -11.83
C THR A 429 34.04 -31.52 -10.91
N GLU A 430 33.52 -30.42 -10.35
CA GLU A 430 32.38 -30.42 -9.42
C GLU A 430 31.20 -29.63 -9.96
N ASN A 431 29.99 -30.23 -9.89
CA ASN A 431 28.73 -29.61 -10.32
C ASN A 431 28.79 -28.97 -11.73
N VAL A 432 29.48 -29.66 -12.65
CA VAL A 432 29.77 -29.14 -13.98
C VAL A 432 28.51 -29.07 -14.83
N GLN A 433 28.26 -27.93 -15.46
CA GLN A 433 27.18 -27.72 -16.41
C GLN A 433 27.74 -27.18 -17.71
N ASN A 434 27.44 -27.87 -18.81
CA ASN A 434 27.81 -27.45 -20.16
C ASN A 434 26.54 -26.98 -20.87
N VAL A 435 26.54 -25.73 -21.33
CA VAL A 435 25.40 -25.11 -22.00
C VAL A 435 25.84 -24.66 -23.39
N LEU A 436 25.17 -25.19 -24.41
CA LEU A 436 25.38 -24.76 -25.79
C LEU A 436 24.52 -23.54 -26.08
N VAL A 437 25.15 -22.45 -26.51
CA VAL A 437 24.51 -21.23 -26.97
C VAL A 437 24.52 -21.24 -28.49
N LYS A 438 23.33 -21.22 -29.10
CA LYS A 438 23.13 -21.30 -30.56
C LYS A 438 22.35 -20.11 -31.14
N ASN A 439 21.67 -19.38 -30.27
CA ASN A 439 20.85 -18.23 -30.62
C ASN A 439 21.54 -16.99 -30.08
N PHE A 440 21.88 -16.06 -30.98
CA PHE A 440 22.60 -14.85 -30.63
C PHE A 440 21.82 -13.63 -31.10
N SER A 441 21.71 -12.66 -30.20
CA SER A 441 21.23 -11.32 -30.51
C SER A 441 22.33 -10.54 -31.20
N VAL A 442 21.98 -9.80 -32.27
CA VAL A 442 22.92 -8.95 -33.00
C VAL A 442 22.68 -7.50 -32.62
N VAL A 443 23.74 -6.80 -32.20
CA VAL A 443 23.73 -5.37 -31.89
C VAL A 443 24.62 -4.65 -32.91
N ILE A 444 24.04 -3.75 -33.70
CA ILE A 444 24.79 -2.90 -34.63
C ILE A 444 25.29 -1.68 -33.87
N LYS A 445 26.61 -1.45 -33.89
CA LYS A 445 27.21 -0.31 -33.19
C LYS A 445 27.08 1.01 -33.96
N PRO A 446 26.99 2.14 -33.25
CA PRO A 446 27.21 3.47 -33.85
C PRO A 446 28.66 3.54 -34.38
N GLY A 447 28.84 3.60 -35.70
CA GLY A 447 30.15 3.63 -36.36
C GLY A 447 30.45 2.46 -37.31
N GLY A 448 29.57 1.46 -37.38
CA GLY A 448 29.74 0.29 -38.24
C GLY A 448 30.49 -0.85 -37.54
N GLY A 449 29.90 -2.05 -37.52
CA GLY A 449 30.37 -3.23 -36.79
C GLY A 449 29.20 -3.98 -36.15
N SER A 450 29.33 -5.30 -35.99
CA SER A 450 28.33 -6.16 -35.34
C SER A 450 28.89 -6.78 -34.06
N ALA A 451 28.18 -6.58 -32.95
CA ALA A 451 28.37 -7.35 -31.73
C ALA A 451 27.30 -8.44 -31.65
N TYR A 452 27.69 -9.61 -31.17
CA TYR A 452 26.80 -10.73 -30.96
C TYR A 452 26.76 -11.03 -29.46
N SER A 453 25.59 -11.34 -28.94
CA SER A 453 25.42 -11.69 -27.53
C SER A 453 24.47 -12.87 -27.38
N GLY A 454 24.84 -13.81 -26.52
CA GLY A 454 23.98 -14.91 -26.10
C GLY A 454 24.22 -15.20 -24.62
N PHE A 455 23.40 -16.05 -24.04
CA PHE A 455 23.51 -16.35 -22.62
C PHE A 455 23.35 -17.84 -22.35
N ALA A 456 24.02 -18.28 -21.29
CA ALA A 456 23.95 -19.62 -20.74
C ALA A 456 23.52 -19.53 -19.29
N THR A 457 22.40 -20.15 -18.95
CA THR A 457 21.92 -20.19 -17.56
C THR A 457 22.53 -21.39 -16.84
N GLY A 458 23.25 -21.13 -15.75
CA GLY A 458 23.77 -22.16 -14.83
C GLY A 458 22.96 -22.25 -13.54
N TYR A 459 22.85 -23.43 -12.95
CA TYR A 459 22.03 -23.66 -11.75
C TYR A 459 22.89 -24.07 -10.55
N TYR A 460 23.12 -23.15 -9.61
CA TYR A 460 23.99 -23.35 -8.45
C TYR A 460 23.33 -22.88 -7.15
N LEU A 461 23.84 -23.33 -6.00
CA LEU A 461 23.33 -22.92 -4.70
C LEU A 461 23.66 -21.45 -4.39
N PRO A 462 22.84 -20.73 -3.63
CA PRO A 462 23.15 -19.38 -3.14
C PRO A 462 24.43 -19.36 -2.32
N GLY A 463 25.16 -18.26 -2.40
CA GLY A 463 26.48 -18.15 -1.78
C GLY A 463 27.56 -19.00 -2.45
N ALA A 464 27.24 -19.87 -3.43
CA ALA A 464 28.26 -20.64 -4.14
C ALA A 464 29.15 -19.70 -4.98
N ARG A 465 30.44 -20.02 -4.99
CA ARG A 465 31.39 -19.49 -5.97
C ARG A 465 31.27 -20.33 -7.23
N VAL A 466 30.96 -19.68 -8.34
CA VAL A 466 30.76 -20.30 -9.65
C VAL A 466 31.90 -19.87 -10.57
N TYR A 467 32.45 -20.83 -11.30
CA TYR A 467 33.49 -20.63 -12.30
C TYR A 467 32.86 -20.87 -13.67
N ALA A 468 32.93 -19.89 -14.57
CA ALA A 468 32.39 -19.99 -15.92
C ALA A 468 33.46 -19.74 -16.97
N ARG A 469 33.56 -20.60 -17.99
CA ARG A 469 34.46 -20.42 -19.14
C ARG A 469 33.72 -20.72 -20.43
N ALA A 470 34.16 -20.14 -21.53
CA ALA A 470 33.51 -20.30 -22.83
C ALA A 470 34.52 -20.62 -23.93
N ARG A 471 34.07 -21.38 -24.93
CA ARG A 471 34.81 -21.64 -26.17
C ARG A 471 33.87 -21.72 -27.38
N ILE A 472 34.42 -21.51 -28.56
CA ILE A 472 33.73 -21.73 -29.83
C ILE A 472 33.84 -23.21 -30.19
N THR A 473 32.70 -23.89 -30.29
CA THR A 473 32.65 -25.29 -30.77
C THR A 473 32.39 -25.37 -32.27
N LYS A 474 31.74 -24.35 -32.86
CA LYS A 474 31.50 -24.26 -34.30
C LYS A 474 31.56 -22.82 -34.80
N ALA A 475 32.52 -22.54 -35.68
CA ALA A 475 32.70 -21.23 -36.31
C ALA A 475 32.18 -21.21 -37.76
N SER A 476 31.74 -20.05 -38.24
CA SER A 476 31.34 -19.88 -39.64
C SER A 476 32.54 -19.99 -40.59
N ALA A 477 32.29 -20.36 -41.86
CA ALA A 477 33.33 -20.66 -42.86
C ALA A 477 34.35 -19.53 -43.12
N ASN A 478 34.03 -18.29 -42.72
CA ASN A 478 34.90 -17.13 -42.89
C ASN A 478 35.69 -16.76 -41.62
N PHE A 479 35.36 -17.30 -40.44
CA PHE A 479 35.98 -16.92 -39.16
C PHE A 479 37.50 -17.18 -39.14
N CYS A 480 37.97 -18.25 -39.78
CA CYS A 480 39.39 -18.64 -39.81
C CYS A 480 40.09 -18.37 -41.16
N LYS A 481 39.48 -17.56 -42.04
CA LYS A 481 39.99 -17.33 -43.40
C LYS A 481 40.92 -16.11 -43.42
N GLY A 482 42.21 -16.30 -43.71
CA GLY A 482 43.19 -15.22 -43.87
C GLY A 482 44.23 -15.05 -42.76
N TYR A 483 44.77 -16.15 -42.20
CA TYR A 483 45.80 -16.13 -41.16
C TYR A 483 45.42 -15.30 -39.92
N ASN A 484 44.19 -15.43 -39.41
CA ASN A 484 43.94 -15.03 -38.03
C ASN A 484 44.58 -16.10 -37.12
N PRO A 485 45.76 -15.86 -36.51
CA PRO A 485 46.46 -16.87 -35.71
C PRO A 485 45.65 -17.26 -34.47
N LEU A 486 44.62 -16.48 -34.13
CA LEU A 486 43.79 -16.63 -32.95
C LEU A 486 42.61 -17.59 -33.11
N CYS A 487 42.34 -18.14 -34.31
CA CYS A 487 41.24 -19.10 -34.50
C CYS A 487 41.39 -20.35 -33.60
N VAL A 488 42.63 -20.80 -33.36
CA VAL A 488 42.91 -21.92 -32.44
C VAL A 488 42.66 -21.54 -30.98
N LEU A 489 42.93 -20.28 -30.61
CA LEU A 489 42.71 -19.79 -29.23
C LEU A 489 41.22 -19.80 -28.85
N TYR A 490 40.32 -19.41 -29.76
CA TYR A 490 38.87 -19.43 -29.47
C TYR A 490 38.26 -20.84 -29.41
N GLN A 491 38.94 -21.86 -29.95
CA GLN A 491 38.51 -23.26 -29.84
C GLN A 491 38.93 -23.90 -28.51
N GLN A 492 39.84 -23.27 -27.78
CA GLN A 492 40.21 -23.63 -26.42
C GLN A 492 39.35 -22.83 -25.43
N TYR A 493 39.19 -23.36 -24.22
CA TYR A 493 38.58 -22.55 -23.17
C TYR A 493 39.58 -21.50 -22.69
N GLY A 494 39.15 -20.23 -22.65
CA GLY A 494 39.87 -19.19 -21.92
C GLY A 494 39.81 -19.40 -20.40
N PRO A 495 40.46 -18.53 -19.60
CA PRO A 495 40.36 -18.57 -18.15
C PRO A 495 38.92 -18.45 -17.67
N ALA A 496 38.63 -19.11 -16.54
CA ALA A 496 37.31 -19.05 -15.95
C ALA A 496 37.05 -17.69 -15.29
N HIS A 497 35.90 -17.10 -15.60
CA HIS A 497 35.29 -16.05 -14.81
C HIS A 497 34.74 -16.67 -13.52
N ALA A 498 35.44 -16.45 -12.40
CA ALA A 498 34.92 -16.71 -11.07
C ALA A 498 33.97 -15.58 -10.63
N PHE A 499 32.81 -15.90 -10.07
CA PHE A 499 31.89 -14.96 -9.42
C PHE A 499 31.13 -15.64 -8.28
N THR A 500 30.65 -14.86 -7.32
CA THR A 500 29.96 -15.36 -6.13
C THR A 500 28.49 -14.98 -6.17
N LEU A 501 27.62 -15.98 -6.09
CA LEU A 501 26.18 -15.79 -6.00
C LEU A 501 25.81 -15.16 -4.65
N GLY A 502 24.82 -14.26 -4.66
CA GLY A 502 24.25 -13.72 -3.43
C GLY A 502 23.73 -14.81 -2.49
N ASP A 503 23.70 -14.51 -1.20
CA ASP A 503 23.09 -15.35 -0.16
C ASP A 503 21.60 -15.03 0.06
N LYS A 504 21.04 -14.15 -0.78
CA LYS A 504 19.70 -13.57 -0.60
C LYS A 504 18.62 -14.65 -0.44
N GLN A 505 17.83 -14.48 0.62
CA GLN A 505 16.73 -15.35 1.00
C GLN A 505 15.40 -14.87 0.40
N THR A 506 14.39 -15.74 0.38
CA THR A 506 13.01 -15.30 0.12
C THR A 506 12.57 -14.37 1.24
N GLU A 507 12.21 -13.13 0.91
CA GLU A 507 11.78 -12.14 1.90
C GLU A 507 10.26 -12.19 2.09
N PHE A 508 9.80 -12.31 3.33
CA PHE A 508 8.40 -12.05 3.66
C PHE A 508 8.06 -10.59 3.37
N TRP A 509 6.80 -10.35 2.99
CA TRP A 509 6.33 -9.01 2.68
C TRP A 509 5.10 -8.67 3.52
N HIS A 510 5.30 -7.83 4.54
CA HIS A 510 4.21 -7.36 5.39
C HIS A 510 3.52 -6.14 4.78
N MET A 511 2.18 -6.14 4.81
CA MET A 511 1.39 -4.97 4.41
C MET A 511 1.46 -3.83 5.46
N VAL A 512 1.93 -4.13 6.68
CA VAL A 512 2.14 -3.21 7.79
C VAL A 512 3.54 -3.47 8.37
N PRO A 513 4.34 -2.46 8.72
CA PRO A 513 5.66 -2.68 9.30
C PRO A 513 5.52 -3.30 10.70
N SER A 514 5.68 -4.62 10.81
CA SER A 514 5.75 -5.33 12.09
C SER A 514 6.71 -6.52 11.97
N ASP A 515 7.37 -6.88 13.07
CA ASP A 515 8.35 -7.97 13.10
C ASP A 515 7.72 -9.39 13.01
N HIS A 516 6.42 -9.49 12.71
CA HIS A 516 5.65 -10.74 12.72
C HIS A 516 4.33 -10.60 11.94
N TRP A 517 3.77 -11.72 11.50
CA TRP A 517 2.44 -11.80 10.88
C TRP A 517 1.34 -11.81 11.93
N THR A 518 0.32 -10.97 11.77
CA THR A 518 -0.92 -11.08 12.54
C THR A 518 -2.05 -11.52 11.61
N VAL A 519 -2.66 -12.67 11.89
CA VAL A 519 -3.72 -13.23 11.05
C VAL A 519 -5.06 -13.33 11.79
N ASN A 520 -6.15 -13.15 11.05
CA ASN A 520 -7.50 -13.43 11.54
C ASN A 520 -7.81 -14.93 11.33
N PRO A 521 -8.03 -15.71 12.41
CA PRO A 521 -8.29 -17.15 12.30
C PRO A 521 -9.59 -17.50 11.56
N TRP A 522 -10.52 -16.55 11.43
CA TRP A 522 -11.85 -16.77 10.83
C TRP A 522 -12.02 -16.15 9.44
N ASN A 523 -11.02 -15.42 8.92
CA ASN A 523 -11.12 -14.72 7.64
C ASN A 523 -9.96 -15.07 6.70
N ASN A 524 -9.98 -16.31 6.18
CA ASN A 524 -9.04 -16.83 5.18
C ASN A 524 -7.59 -16.36 5.42
N PRO A 525 -6.96 -16.79 6.54
CA PRO A 525 -5.62 -16.34 6.88
C PRO A 525 -4.64 -16.65 5.74
N SER A 526 -3.77 -15.69 5.40
CA SER A 526 -2.78 -15.84 4.35
C SER A 526 -1.47 -15.16 4.72
N ILE A 527 -0.38 -15.66 4.18
CA ILE A 527 0.95 -15.06 4.28
C ILE A 527 1.42 -14.64 2.89
N SER A 528 2.25 -13.60 2.81
CA SER A 528 2.76 -13.08 1.55
C SER A 528 4.27 -12.91 1.58
N TRP A 529 4.90 -13.11 0.43
CA TRP A 529 6.35 -12.96 0.26
C TRP A 529 6.65 -12.28 -1.06
N LYS A 530 7.85 -11.71 -1.15
CA LYS A 530 8.34 -11.10 -2.37
C LYS A 530 8.60 -12.18 -3.41
N ARG A 531 8.23 -11.92 -4.66
CA ARG A 531 8.49 -12.85 -5.77
C ARG A 531 10.00 -13.04 -5.91
N VAL A 532 10.36 -14.31 -6.02
CA VAL A 532 11.68 -14.76 -6.47
C VAL A 532 11.57 -14.97 -7.97
N GLU A 533 12.37 -14.25 -8.73
CA GLU A 533 12.35 -14.33 -10.18
C GLU A 533 12.48 -15.80 -10.60
N ASN A 534 11.61 -16.24 -11.53
CA ASN A 534 11.90 -17.40 -12.38
C ASN A 534 11.93 -18.75 -11.56
N ALA A 535 11.40 -18.71 -10.32
CA ALA A 535 10.92 -19.85 -9.53
C ALA A 535 9.75 -20.56 -10.26
N GLU A 536 9.54 -21.86 -10.02
CA GLU A 536 8.48 -22.64 -10.65
C GLU A 536 7.38 -23.05 -9.66
N GLN A 537 7.71 -23.11 -8.36
CA GLN A 537 6.79 -23.42 -7.28
C GLN A 537 7.29 -22.77 -5.98
N TYR A 538 6.39 -22.44 -5.07
CA TYR A 538 6.68 -22.14 -3.68
C TYR A 538 6.05 -23.21 -2.80
N VAL A 539 6.78 -23.62 -1.75
CA VAL A 539 6.30 -24.48 -0.67
C VAL A 539 6.36 -23.68 0.60
N TYR A 540 5.27 -23.62 1.36
CA TYR A 540 5.23 -22.87 2.61
C TYR A 540 4.60 -23.73 3.70
N GLU A 541 5.16 -23.68 4.90
CA GLU A 541 4.76 -24.53 6.01
C GLU A 541 4.50 -23.69 7.25
N VAL A 542 3.53 -24.12 8.06
CA VAL A 542 3.21 -23.55 9.36
C VAL A 542 3.41 -24.63 10.42
N GLY A 543 4.23 -24.35 11.42
CA GLY A 543 4.54 -25.22 12.55
C GLY A 543 4.13 -24.63 13.89
N GLU A 544 4.00 -25.48 14.92
CA GLU A 544 3.83 -25.04 16.31
C GLU A 544 5.15 -24.65 17.00
N ASP A 545 6.28 -24.93 16.35
CA ASP A 545 7.63 -24.69 16.85
C ASP A 545 8.58 -24.25 15.71
N GLU A 546 9.63 -23.50 16.05
CA GLU A 546 10.64 -23.02 15.08
C GLU A 546 11.42 -24.15 14.41
N ALA A 547 11.52 -25.33 15.02
CA ALA A 547 12.18 -26.47 14.40
C ALA A 547 11.27 -27.20 13.38
N PHE A 548 10.01 -26.77 13.23
CA PHE A 548 8.98 -27.42 12.42
C PHE A 548 8.86 -28.92 12.72
N SER A 549 9.08 -29.31 13.98
CA SER A 549 8.90 -30.70 14.43
C SER A 549 7.42 -31.11 14.46
N LYS A 550 6.52 -30.13 14.62
CA LYS A 550 5.07 -30.31 14.51
C LYS A 550 4.49 -29.33 13.49
N ILE A 551 4.41 -29.77 12.23
CA ILE A 551 3.78 -29.02 11.13
C ILE A 551 2.26 -29.16 11.21
N VAL A 552 1.55 -28.03 11.23
CA VAL A 552 0.08 -27.95 11.23
C VAL A 552 -0.50 -27.63 9.85
N PHE A 553 0.33 -27.15 8.92
CA PHE A 553 -0.08 -26.91 7.54
C PHE A 553 1.13 -26.89 6.59
N THR A 554 0.95 -27.46 5.40
CA THR A 554 1.87 -27.34 4.27
C THR A 554 1.07 -26.95 3.05
N GLY A 555 1.46 -25.86 2.39
CA GLY A 555 0.86 -25.35 1.17
C GLY A 555 1.87 -25.26 0.02
N THR A 556 1.36 -25.28 -1.21
CA THR A 556 2.16 -25.05 -2.40
C THR A 556 1.45 -24.08 -3.34
N THR A 557 2.18 -23.14 -3.95
CA THR A 557 1.62 -22.24 -4.96
C THR A 557 2.59 -22.04 -6.12
N THR A 558 2.09 -21.84 -7.33
CA THR A 558 2.90 -21.48 -8.49
C THR A 558 3.04 -19.96 -8.56
N PRO A 559 4.21 -19.42 -8.99
CA PRO A 559 4.39 -17.98 -9.14
C PRO A 559 3.32 -17.36 -10.04
N SER A 560 2.70 -16.28 -9.58
CA SER A 560 1.67 -15.54 -10.32
C SER A 560 2.26 -14.55 -11.32
N GLY A 561 3.56 -14.23 -11.19
CA GLY A 561 4.25 -13.22 -11.99
C GLY A 561 4.21 -11.82 -11.37
N ASN A 562 3.45 -11.63 -10.29
CA ASN A 562 3.36 -10.36 -9.56
C ASN A 562 4.58 -10.11 -8.68
N PHE A 563 4.77 -8.88 -8.21
CA PHE A 563 5.86 -8.55 -7.27
C PHE A 563 5.73 -9.27 -5.92
N THR A 564 4.50 -9.54 -5.49
CA THR A 564 4.18 -10.23 -4.24
C THR A 564 3.41 -11.51 -4.56
N GLU A 565 3.81 -12.59 -3.93
CA GLU A 565 3.13 -13.89 -3.97
C GLU A 565 2.42 -14.11 -2.64
N THR A 566 1.31 -14.85 -2.65
CA THR A 566 0.48 -15.09 -1.47
C THR A 566 0.11 -16.57 -1.34
N GLY A 567 0.19 -17.09 -0.12
CA GLY A 567 -0.21 -18.45 0.25
C GLY A 567 -1.34 -18.43 1.26
N GLY A 568 -2.50 -18.99 0.88
CA GLY A 568 -3.62 -19.20 1.80
C GLY A 568 -3.34 -20.32 2.80
N LEU A 569 -3.69 -20.09 4.06
CA LEU A 569 -3.60 -21.05 5.16
C LEU A 569 -4.96 -21.72 5.35
N ASN A 570 -5.19 -22.82 4.63
CA ASN A 570 -6.43 -23.59 4.71
C ASN A 570 -6.42 -24.55 5.91
N THR A 571 -6.15 -24.02 7.10
CA THR A 571 -6.14 -24.77 8.36
C THR A 571 -6.79 -23.93 9.47
N THR A 572 -7.33 -24.59 10.50
CA THR A 572 -7.85 -23.88 11.67
C THR A 572 -6.70 -23.56 12.61
N LEU A 573 -6.46 -22.27 12.83
CA LEU A 573 -5.46 -21.78 13.79
C LEU A 573 -6.15 -21.40 15.11
N GLU A 574 -5.55 -21.77 16.24
CA GLU A 574 -6.10 -21.50 17.56
C GLU A 574 -5.99 -20.00 17.89
N PRO A 575 -7.11 -19.30 18.21
CA PRO A 575 -7.07 -17.90 18.64
C PRO A 575 -6.11 -17.65 19.80
N GLY A 576 -5.23 -16.65 19.67
CA GLY A 576 -4.27 -16.27 20.71
C GLY A 576 -3.00 -17.12 20.78
N LYS A 577 -2.87 -18.16 19.94
CA LYS A 577 -1.66 -18.97 19.84
C LYS A 577 -0.68 -18.37 18.82
N THR A 578 0.62 -18.56 19.06
CA THR A 578 1.69 -18.24 18.12
C THR A 578 2.09 -19.49 17.35
N TYR A 579 2.27 -19.34 16.04
CA TYR A 579 2.80 -20.37 15.13
C TYR A 579 4.02 -19.81 14.40
N PHE A 580 4.75 -20.67 13.69
CA PHE A 580 5.94 -20.29 12.92
C PHE A 580 5.78 -20.67 11.46
N THR A 581 6.32 -19.88 10.55
CA THR A 581 6.22 -20.10 9.11
C THR A 581 7.52 -19.86 8.36
N HIS A 582 7.72 -20.59 7.27
CA HIS A 582 8.78 -20.37 6.29
C HIS A 582 8.28 -20.68 4.89
N VAL A 583 8.92 -20.08 3.89
CA VAL A 583 8.62 -20.25 2.47
C VAL A 583 9.88 -20.67 1.75
N LYS A 584 9.75 -21.70 0.91
CA LYS A 584 10.80 -22.25 0.06
C LYS A 584 10.42 -22.07 -1.40
N ALA A 585 11.21 -21.33 -2.16
CA ALA A 585 11.12 -21.34 -3.61
C ALA A 585 11.69 -22.66 -4.15
N LYS A 586 11.01 -23.28 -5.11
CA LYS A 586 11.34 -24.58 -5.70
C LYS A 586 11.39 -24.50 -7.23
N ARG A 587 12.18 -25.43 -7.78
CA ARG A 587 12.22 -25.80 -9.19
C ARG A 587 12.02 -27.30 -9.34
N PHE A 588 11.50 -27.72 -10.49
CA PHE A 588 11.37 -29.13 -10.84
C PHE A 588 12.76 -29.71 -11.16
N ASN A 589 12.99 -30.97 -10.78
CA ASN A 589 14.25 -31.65 -11.05
C ASN A 589 14.49 -31.78 -12.56
N THR A 590 15.75 -31.65 -12.99
CA THR A 590 16.20 -31.95 -14.36
C THR A 590 17.28 -33.05 -14.32
N PRO A 591 17.65 -33.68 -15.46
CA PRO A 591 18.67 -34.73 -15.48
C PRO A 591 20.04 -34.32 -14.91
N TYR A 592 20.31 -33.01 -14.83
CA TYR A 592 21.57 -32.43 -14.35
C TYR A 592 21.40 -31.68 -13.02
N LEU A 593 20.23 -31.76 -12.39
CA LEU A 593 19.90 -31.06 -11.15
C LEU A 593 18.91 -31.90 -10.30
N ILE A 594 19.42 -32.55 -9.25
CA ILE A 594 18.64 -33.38 -8.33
C ILE A 594 18.64 -32.72 -6.95
N ASN A 595 17.47 -32.58 -6.32
CA ASN A 595 17.29 -32.00 -4.98
C ASN A 595 17.51 -30.48 -4.87
N ASN A 596 17.10 -29.70 -5.89
CA ASN A 596 17.14 -28.24 -5.80
C ASN A 596 16.00 -27.71 -4.92
N TYR A 597 16.27 -27.59 -3.63
CA TYR A 597 15.48 -26.75 -2.73
C TYR A 597 16.05 -25.34 -2.85
N GLY A 598 15.35 -24.46 -3.56
CA GLY A 598 15.78 -23.07 -3.78
C GLY A 598 15.70 -22.21 -2.51
N ALA A 599 15.51 -20.90 -2.69
CA ALA A 599 15.62 -19.91 -1.63
C ALA A 599 14.65 -20.20 -0.48
N SER A 600 15.19 -20.42 0.73
CA SER A 600 14.37 -20.50 1.94
C SER A 600 14.31 -19.12 2.58
N SER A 601 13.13 -18.72 3.06
CA SER A 601 12.97 -17.54 3.90
C SER A 601 13.59 -17.78 5.29
N LYS A 602 13.79 -16.70 6.05
CA LYS A 602 13.88 -16.82 7.51
C LYS A 602 12.57 -17.40 8.07
N ILE A 603 12.63 -17.91 9.28
CA ILE A 603 11.45 -18.30 10.03
C ILE A 603 10.78 -17.02 10.54
N GLU A 604 9.46 -16.94 10.42
CA GLU A 604 8.67 -15.86 11.00
C GLU A 604 7.56 -16.35 11.91
N GLU A 605 7.23 -15.53 12.89
CA GLU A 605 6.09 -15.74 13.77
C GLU A 605 4.77 -15.35 13.09
N ILE A 606 3.76 -16.20 13.28
CA ILE A 606 2.36 -15.92 13.01
C ILE A 606 1.64 -15.81 14.36
N LYS A 607 1.23 -14.60 14.72
CA LYS A 607 0.33 -14.35 15.85
C LYS A 607 -1.11 -14.42 15.40
N VAL A 608 -1.86 -15.35 15.97
CA VAL A 608 -3.28 -15.51 15.66
C VAL A 608 -4.08 -14.56 16.53
N SER A 609 -4.73 -13.58 15.91
CA SER A 609 -5.53 -12.61 16.65
C SER A 609 -6.71 -13.29 17.36
N VAL A 610 -7.02 -12.84 18.58
CA VAL A 610 -8.22 -13.27 19.29
C VAL A 610 -9.43 -12.55 18.69
N PRO A 611 -10.46 -13.26 18.21
CA PRO A 611 -11.67 -12.65 17.68
C PRO A 611 -12.38 -11.80 18.72
N LYS A 612 -12.59 -10.53 18.39
CA LYS A 612 -13.10 -9.54 19.35
C LYS A 612 -14.04 -8.55 18.70
N THR A 613 -15.07 -8.15 19.45
CA THR A 613 -15.98 -7.07 19.08
C THR A 613 -16.22 -6.14 20.28
N SER A 614 -16.93 -5.05 20.07
CA SER A 614 -17.37 -4.13 21.12
C SER A 614 -18.79 -3.66 20.85
N VAL A 615 -19.55 -3.45 21.92
CA VAL A 615 -20.84 -2.78 21.85
C VAL A 615 -20.64 -1.30 21.53
N LEU A 616 -21.28 -0.79 20.48
CA LEU A 616 -21.13 0.59 20.02
C LEU A 616 -21.58 1.59 21.10
N GLN A 617 -22.67 1.29 21.80
CA GLN A 617 -23.19 2.12 22.88
C GLN A 617 -22.23 2.21 24.07
N ALA A 618 -21.34 1.23 24.28
CA ALA A 618 -20.36 1.25 25.36
C ALA A 618 -19.23 2.26 25.13
N LEU A 619 -18.98 2.70 23.89
CA LEU A 619 -17.89 3.64 23.59
C LEU A 619 -18.04 4.98 24.30
N ASN A 620 -19.28 5.38 24.57
CA ASN A 620 -19.60 6.62 25.28
C ASN A 620 -19.67 6.43 26.80
N GLN A 621 -19.39 5.22 27.31
CA GLN A 621 -19.48 4.87 28.72
C GLN A 621 -18.11 4.37 29.22
N LYS A 622 -17.42 5.22 29.98
CA LYS A 622 -16.11 4.91 30.57
C LYS A 622 -16.29 4.03 31.82
N PRO A 623 -15.23 3.33 32.26
CA PRO A 623 -15.26 2.60 33.53
C PRO A 623 -15.66 3.51 34.70
N GLY A 624 -16.76 3.17 35.37
CA GLY A 624 -17.32 3.94 36.49
C GLY A 624 -18.39 4.98 36.12
N ASP A 625 -18.69 5.18 34.82
CA ASP A 625 -19.81 6.02 34.40
C ASP A 625 -21.15 5.39 34.81
N PRO A 626 -22.19 6.21 35.08
CA PRO A 626 -23.50 5.70 35.45
C PRO A 626 -24.13 4.89 34.31
N ALA A 627 -24.95 3.90 34.68
CA ALA A 627 -25.68 3.08 33.73
C ALA A 627 -26.66 3.92 32.89
N THR A 628 -26.70 3.65 31.58
CA THR A 628 -27.56 4.37 30.61
C THR A 628 -29.02 3.95 30.79
N GLU A 629 -29.95 4.91 30.81
CA GLU A 629 -31.38 4.61 30.93
C GLU A 629 -31.93 4.00 29.64
N VAL A 630 -32.55 2.83 29.75
CA VAL A 630 -33.17 2.10 28.62
C VAL A 630 -34.60 1.70 28.93
N SER A 631 -35.39 1.47 27.88
CA SER A 631 -36.78 1.00 28.00
C SER A 631 -36.87 -0.34 28.74
N SER A 632 -37.86 -0.45 29.62
CA SER A 632 -38.15 -1.69 30.36
C SER A 632 -38.64 -2.83 29.47
N LEU A 633 -39.13 -2.53 28.25
CA LEU A 633 -39.58 -3.54 27.29
C LEU A 633 -38.42 -4.15 26.48
N GLY A 634 -37.31 -3.43 26.36
CA GLY A 634 -36.23 -3.78 25.44
C GLY A 634 -35.56 -2.58 24.80
N PHE A 635 -34.45 -2.82 24.10
CA PHE A 635 -33.64 -1.77 23.49
C PHE A 635 -32.80 -2.30 22.32
N TRP A 636 -32.33 -1.38 21.47
CA TRP A 636 -31.40 -1.71 20.39
C TRP A 636 -29.97 -1.83 20.92
N VAL A 637 -29.27 -2.88 20.50
CA VAL A 637 -27.83 -3.08 20.73
C VAL A 637 -27.14 -3.04 19.37
N GLY A 638 -26.04 -2.29 19.26
CA GLY A 638 -25.19 -2.24 18.07
C GLY A 638 -23.77 -2.65 18.42
N TRP A 639 -23.04 -3.23 17.48
CA TRP A 639 -21.66 -3.69 17.69
C TRP A 639 -20.81 -3.56 16.42
N TYR A 640 -19.49 -3.61 16.57
CA TYR A 640 -18.57 -3.67 15.44
C TYR A 640 -18.56 -5.06 14.79
N SER A 641 -18.63 -5.12 13.48
CA SER A 641 -18.48 -6.40 12.77
C SER A 641 -17.07 -6.95 12.90
N TYR A 642 -16.94 -8.25 13.15
CA TYR A 642 -15.70 -9.02 13.04
C TYR A 642 -15.71 -9.87 11.76
N PRO A 643 -14.76 -9.66 10.83
CA PRO A 643 -14.68 -10.43 9.59
C PRO A 643 -14.55 -11.94 9.87
N GLY A 644 -15.37 -12.75 9.19
CA GLY A 644 -15.39 -14.21 9.38
C GLY A 644 -16.35 -14.71 10.47
N ALA A 645 -17.02 -13.83 11.22
CA ALA A 645 -18.07 -14.25 12.15
C ALA A 645 -19.33 -14.74 11.41
N SER A 646 -19.75 -15.97 11.70
CA SER A 646 -21.00 -16.55 11.17
C SER A 646 -22.25 -16.01 11.88
N HIS A 647 -22.12 -15.71 13.17
CA HIS A 647 -23.20 -15.25 14.05
C HIS A 647 -22.65 -14.31 15.13
N TYR A 648 -23.55 -13.58 15.79
CA TYR A 648 -23.27 -12.87 17.03
C TYR A 648 -24.22 -13.31 18.13
N VAL A 649 -23.68 -13.51 19.33
CA VAL A 649 -24.45 -13.84 20.52
C VAL A 649 -24.48 -12.64 21.45
N ILE A 650 -25.67 -12.04 21.57
CA ILE A 650 -25.94 -10.93 22.48
C ILE A 650 -26.43 -11.51 23.80
N GLN A 651 -25.77 -11.13 24.89
CA GLN A 651 -26.12 -11.56 26.25
C GLN A 651 -26.40 -10.36 27.13
N ILE A 652 -27.47 -10.46 27.91
CA ILE A 652 -27.83 -9.50 28.95
C ILE A 652 -27.81 -10.23 30.29
N ALA A 653 -27.05 -9.71 31.23
CA ALA A 653 -26.91 -10.26 32.58
C ALA A 653 -27.22 -9.20 33.64
N THR A 654 -27.50 -9.65 34.86
CA THR A 654 -27.65 -8.78 36.03
C THR A 654 -26.33 -8.52 36.76
N ASP A 655 -25.22 -9.04 36.25
CA ASP A 655 -23.87 -8.86 36.78
C ASP A 655 -22.83 -8.70 35.66
N ASP A 656 -21.72 -8.04 35.97
CA ASP A 656 -20.65 -7.73 35.02
C ASP A 656 -19.79 -8.94 34.62
N ALA A 657 -19.83 -10.02 35.40
CA ALA A 657 -19.15 -11.26 35.10
C ALA A 657 -19.95 -12.17 34.15
N PHE A 658 -21.18 -11.76 33.79
CA PHE A 658 -22.12 -12.52 32.96
C PHE A 658 -22.40 -13.93 33.50
N GLN A 659 -22.47 -14.09 34.83
CA GLN A 659 -22.84 -15.35 35.47
C GLN A 659 -24.37 -15.55 35.52
N ASN A 660 -25.13 -14.46 35.64
CA ASN A 660 -26.59 -14.46 35.73
C ASN A 660 -27.20 -13.87 34.45
N ILE A 661 -27.13 -14.62 33.35
CA ILE A 661 -27.69 -14.21 32.07
C ILE A 661 -29.21 -14.34 32.10
N ILE A 662 -29.91 -13.23 31.88
CA ILE A 662 -31.38 -13.16 31.85
C ILE A 662 -31.94 -13.18 30.43
N ARG A 663 -31.11 -12.88 29.42
CA ARG A 663 -31.49 -12.95 28.01
C ARG A 663 -30.28 -13.27 27.15
N THR A 664 -30.46 -14.21 26.23
CA THR A 664 -29.53 -14.47 25.12
C THR A 664 -30.29 -14.38 23.81
N LYS A 665 -29.70 -13.72 22.81
CA LYS A 665 -30.21 -13.66 21.44
C LYS A 665 -29.06 -13.87 20.47
N THR A 666 -29.23 -14.81 19.54
CA THR A 666 -28.27 -15.07 18.47
C THR A 666 -28.78 -14.48 17.18
N VAL A 667 -27.93 -13.80 16.44
CA VAL A 667 -28.25 -13.18 15.15
C VAL A 667 -27.21 -13.55 14.10
N ALA A 668 -27.59 -13.44 12.82
CA ALA A 668 -26.69 -13.74 11.70
C ALA A 668 -25.49 -12.77 11.66
N GLY A 669 -24.34 -13.27 11.21
CA GLY A 669 -23.06 -12.54 11.21
C GLY A 669 -23.00 -11.34 10.25
N ASN A 670 -23.97 -11.20 9.34
CA ASN A 670 -24.11 -10.02 8.49
C ASN A 670 -24.85 -8.87 9.18
N LEU A 671 -25.36 -9.06 10.40
CA LEU A 671 -26.00 -8.02 11.19
C LEU A 671 -25.02 -7.41 12.19
N THR A 672 -25.16 -6.10 12.39
CA THR A 672 -24.39 -5.31 13.38
C THR A 672 -25.29 -4.65 14.41
N THR A 673 -26.60 -4.87 14.32
CA THR A 673 -27.59 -4.35 15.26
C THR A 673 -28.68 -5.39 15.51
N ALA A 674 -29.24 -5.39 16.73
CA ALA A 674 -30.39 -6.21 17.08
C ALA A 674 -31.26 -5.51 18.11
N LEU A 675 -32.58 -5.62 17.93
CA LEU A 675 -33.57 -5.24 18.94
C LEU A 675 -33.67 -6.37 19.96
N ILE A 676 -33.45 -6.08 21.24
CA ILE A 676 -33.50 -7.08 22.30
C ILE A 676 -34.75 -6.86 23.16
N GLU A 677 -35.57 -7.90 23.30
CA GLU A 677 -36.73 -7.90 24.19
C GLU A 677 -36.31 -8.35 25.60
N LEU A 678 -36.79 -7.66 26.63
CA LEU A 678 -36.49 -7.97 28.04
C LEU A 678 -37.62 -8.78 28.69
N PRO A 679 -37.31 -9.67 29.66
CA PRO A 679 -38.31 -10.26 30.54
C PRO A 679 -38.83 -9.23 31.55
N SER A 680 -39.88 -9.56 32.30
CA SER A 680 -40.38 -8.72 33.39
C SER A 680 -39.31 -8.52 34.48
N LEU A 681 -38.87 -7.28 34.65
CA LEU A 681 -37.86 -6.86 35.63
C LEU A 681 -38.40 -5.71 36.49
N PRO A 682 -37.92 -5.55 37.73
CA PRO A 682 -38.15 -4.34 38.50
C PRO A 682 -37.70 -3.08 37.76
N ASP A 683 -38.38 -1.96 38.00
CA ASP A 683 -37.91 -0.66 37.50
C ASP A 683 -36.53 -0.32 38.10
N LEU A 684 -35.68 0.36 37.33
CA LEU A 684 -34.30 0.69 37.73
C LEU A 684 -33.38 -0.53 37.94
N SER A 685 -33.64 -1.65 37.26
CA SER A 685 -32.76 -2.82 37.25
C SER A 685 -31.48 -2.54 36.46
N TYR A 686 -30.32 -2.77 37.07
CA TYR A 686 -29.00 -2.67 36.42
C TYR A 686 -28.68 -3.93 35.63
N LEU A 687 -28.25 -3.76 34.40
CA LEU A 687 -27.96 -4.84 33.46
C LEU A 687 -26.65 -4.57 32.72
N SER A 688 -25.95 -5.63 32.39
CA SER A 688 -24.71 -5.60 31.61
C SER A 688 -24.92 -6.35 30.31
N VAL A 689 -24.50 -5.72 29.21
CA VAL A 689 -24.73 -6.19 27.84
C VAL A 689 -23.40 -6.46 27.17
N ARG A 690 -23.23 -7.66 26.61
CA ARG A 690 -22.08 -8.01 25.76
C ARG A 690 -22.53 -8.65 24.46
N VAL A 691 -21.66 -8.55 23.46
CA VAL A 691 -21.83 -9.20 22.17
C VAL A 691 -20.59 -10.03 21.88
N LEU A 692 -20.78 -11.31 21.60
CA LEU A 692 -19.69 -12.25 21.29
C LEU A 692 -19.78 -12.64 19.81
N PRO A 693 -18.72 -12.42 19.00
CA PRO A 693 -18.70 -12.93 17.64
C PRO A 693 -18.51 -14.45 17.69
N GLN A 694 -19.14 -15.17 16.76
CA GLN A 694 -19.13 -16.64 16.75
C GLN A 694 -18.89 -17.18 15.34
N ASN A 695 -17.97 -18.12 15.21
CA ASN A 695 -17.75 -18.88 13.97
C ASN A 695 -17.80 -20.39 14.26
N GLY A 696 -18.88 -21.05 13.81
CA GLY A 696 -19.17 -22.43 14.20
C GLY A 696 -19.29 -22.57 15.72
N PRO A 697 -18.56 -23.49 16.38
CA PRO A 697 -18.60 -23.67 17.84
C PRO A 697 -17.73 -22.68 18.63
N GLN A 698 -16.88 -21.90 17.96
CA GLN A 698 -15.92 -21.01 18.63
C GLN A 698 -16.53 -19.64 18.93
N PHE A 699 -16.31 -19.15 20.14
CA PHE A 699 -16.72 -17.81 20.59
C PHE A 699 -15.50 -16.90 20.71
N GLY A 700 -15.66 -15.66 20.25
CA GLY A 700 -14.72 -14.58 20.53
C GLY A 700 -15.05 -13.89 21.84
N ILE A 701 -14.46 -12.71 22.04
CA ILE A 701 -14.63 -11.89 23.25
C ILE A 701 -15.30 -10.55 22.93
N CYS A 702 -15.78 -9.88 23.99
CA CYS A 702 -16.32 -8.52 23.93
C CYS A 702 -15.39 -7.59 24.71
N ASP A 703 -14.70 -6.67 24.03
CA ASP A 703 -13.74 -5.75 24.65
C ASP A 703 -14.46 -4.72 25.54
N ASN A 704 -15.61 -4.20 25.09
CA ASN A 704 -16.38 -3.20 25.84
C ASN A 704 -17.83 -3.67 26.05
N THR A 705 -18.21 -3.83 27.31
CA THR A 705 -19.57 -4.19 27.75
C THR A 705 -20.37 -2.94 28.08
N TRP A 706 -21.66 -2.92 27.72
CA TRP A 706 -22.52 -1.76 27.95
C TRP A 706 -23.36 -1.94 29.22
N HIS A 707 -23.29 -0.99 30.15
CA HIS A 707 -24.07 -0.98 31.38
C HIS A 707 -25.32 -0.12 31.21
N VAL A 708 -26.48 -0.73 31.41
CA VAL A 708 -27.78 -0.09 31.27
C VAL A 708 -28.60 -0.25 32.53
N LYS A 709 -29.53 0.67 32.74
CA LYS A 709 -30.54 0.56 33.80
C LYS A 709 -31.93 0.72 33.19
N THR A 710 -32.84 -0.19 33.52
CA THR A 710 -34.22 -0.10 33.02
C THR A 710 -34.91 1.14 33.60
N LYS A 711 -35.72 1.82 32.80
CA LYS A 711 -36.55 2.93 33.27
C LYS A 711 -37.91 2.86 32.61
N ALA A 712 -38.92 2.46 33.38
CA ALA A 712 -40.28 2.21 32.90
C ALA A 712 -40.88 3.46 32.21
N ALA A 713 -40.56 4.67 32.70
CA ALA A 713 -41.06 5.93 32.13
C ALA A 713 -40.61 6.17 30.68
N THR A 714 -39.47 5.61 30.25
CA THR A 714 -38.98 5.75 28.86
C THR A 714 -39.80 4.93 27.86
N ALA A 715 -40.65 4.01 28.33
CA ALA A 715 -41.53 3.17 27.51
C ALA A 715 -43.01 3.59 27.60
N THR A 716 -43.32 4.78 28.12
CA THR A 716 -44.72 5.19 28.37
C THR A 716 -45.50 5.32 27.05
N PRO A 717 -46.64 4.61 26.88
CA PRO A 717 -47.44 4.71 25.68
C PRO A 717 -48.17 6.05 25.58
N LEU A 718 -48.39 6.49 24.33
CA LEU A 718 -49.16 7.70 24.01
C LEU A 718 -50.33 7.33 23.11
N MET A 719 -51.51 7.87 23.38
CA MET A 719 -52.69 7.62 22.55
C MET A 719 -52.69 8.48 21.29
N LYS A 720 -53.03 7.86 20.15
CA LYS A 720 -53.18 8.50 18.83
C LYS A 720 -54.63 8.89 18.57
N SER A 721 -55.55 7.97 18.80
CA SER A 721 -56.99 8.13 18.61
C SER A 721 -57.72 7.25 19.61
N PRO A 722 -58.88 7.66 20.17
CA PRO A 722 -59.45 9.01 20.11
C PRO A 722 -58.60 10.03 20.87
N ALA A 723 -58.61 11.29 20.44
CA ALA A 723 -57.85 12.36 21.11
C ALA A 723 -58.33 12.56 22.55
N ASP A 724 -57.41 12.89 23.46
CA ASP A 724 -57.76 13.20 24.85
C ASP A 724 -58.82 14.33 24.91
N GLY A 725 -59.83 14.17 25.77
CA GLY A 725 -60.97 15.08 25.85
C GLY A 725 -62.08 14.83 24.82
N THR A 726 -61.96 13.83 23.93
CA THR A 726 -63.02 13.51 22.97
C THR A 726 -64.35 13.21 23.68
N ALA A 727 -65.43 13.81 23.17
CA ALA A 727 -66.79 13.59 23.64
C ALA A 727 -67.46 12.47 22.84
N PHE A 728 -68.13 11.56 23.52
CA PHE A 728 -68.87 10.45 22.91
C PHE A 728 -70.37 10.53 23.21
N PRO A 729 -71.24 10.18 22.26
CA PRO A 729 -72.67 10.02 22.52
C PRO A 729 -72.94 8.78 23.38
N PHE A 730 -73.87 8.88 24.33
CA PHE A 730 -74.20 7.81 25.29
C PHE A 730 -74.56 6.45 24.66
N ASN A 731 -75.15 6.43 23.47
CA ASN A 731 -75.69 5.20 22.85
C ASN A 731 -75.07 4.85 21.46
N ALA A 732 -73.94 5.47 21.10
CA ALA A 732 -73.26 5.23 19.81
C ALA A 732 -71.72 5.22 19.95
N PHE A 733 -71.22 4.38 20.87
CA PHE A 733 -69.79 4.25 21.17
C PHE A 733 -69.14 3.13 20.33
N LEU A 734 -68.63 3.48 19.15
CA LEU A 734 -67.83 2.57 18.32
C LEU A 734 -66.58 3.30 17.83
N VAL A 735 -65.48 3.15 18.57
CA VAL A 735 -64.20 3.82 18.28
C VAL A 735 -63.01 2.86 18.42
N ALA A 736 -62.05 2.99 17.51
CA ALA A 736 -60.77 2.30 17.59
C ALA A 736 -59.76 3.13 18.40
N PHE A 737 -59.23 2.53 19.45
CA PHE A 737 -58.10 3.04 20.22
C PHE A 737 -56.80 2.66 19.50
N GLU A 738 -56.07 3.68 19.07
CA GLU A 738 -54.78 3.58 18.40
C GLU A 738 -53.70 4.29 19.19
N TRP A 739 -52.44 3.86 19.03
CA TRP A 739 -51.30 4.34 19.81
C TRP A 739 -50.25 5.02 18.93
N LYS A 740 -49.53 5.99 19.49
CA LYS A 740 -48.43 6.69 18.81
C LYS A 740 -47.12 5.96 19.06
N ALA A 741 -46.30 5.83 18.03
CA ALA A 741 -44.96 5.23 18.10
C ALA A 741 -43.88 6.10 18.78
N GLY A 742 -44.26 7.09 19.61
CA GLY A 742 -43.38 8.17 20.13
C GLY A 742 -42.16 7.70 20.93
N ALA A 743 -42.20 7.77 22.27
CA ALA A 743 -41.12 7.25 23.13
C ALA A 743 -41.10 5.70 23.21
N LEU A 744 -42.17 5.07 22.74
CA LEU A 744 -42.39 3.63 22.78
C LEU A 744 -42.06 3.00 21.42
N ASN A 745 -41.10 2.07 21.39
CA ASN A 745 -40.80 1.28 20.20
C ASN A 745 -41.88 0.22 19.99
N MET A 746 -42.74 0.43 19.00
CA MET A 746 -43.87 -0.46 18.68
C MET A 746 -43.44 -1.88 18.31
N GLY A 747 -42.21 -2.10 17.86
CA GLY A 747 -41.67 -3.45 17.58
C GLY A 747 -41.40 -4.29 18.84
N LEU A 748 -41.37 -3.66 20.03
CA LEU A 748 -41.26 -4.34 21.32
C LEU A 748 -42.62 -4.58 21.98
N VAL A 749 -43.71 -4.12 21.38
CA VAL A 749 -45.05 -4.21 21.97
C VAL A 749 -45.77 -5.43 21.40
N HIS A 750 -46.11 -6.36 22.26
CA HIS A 750 -46.99 -7.48 21.91
C HIS A 750 -48.46 -7.06 21.99
N HIS A 751 -48.84 -6.41 23.10
CA HIS A 751 -50.19 -5.89 23.30
C HIS A 751 -50.19 -4.72 24.29
N PHE A 752 -51.32 -4.02 24.41
CA PHE A 752 -51.53 -2.98 25.42
C PHE A 752 -52.50 -3.44 26.50
N GLU A 753 -52.36 -2.90 27.71
CA GLU A 753 -53.32 -3.06 28.80
C GLU A 753 -53.98 -1.70 29.06
N LEU A 754 -55.31 -1.61 28.92
CA LEU A 754 -56.10 -0.43 29.29
C LEU A 754 -56.60 -0.56 30.73
N HIS A 755 -56.30 0.44 31.55
CA HIS A 755 -56.70 0.54 32.95
C HIS A 755 -57.71 1.66 33.12
N PHE A 756 -58.96 1.32 33.46
CA PHE A 756 -59.95 2.32 33.84
C PHE A 756 -59.63 2.90 35.22
N LYS A 757 -59.36 4.21 35.26
CA LYS A 757 -59.03 4.96 36.48
C LYS A 757 -60.25 5.59 37.13
N LYS A 758 -61.22 5.99 36.31
CA LYS A 758 -62.49 6.58 36.76
C LYS A 758 -63.62 6.08 35.88
N LYS A 759 -64.61 5.45 36.51
CA LYS A 759 -65.89 5.07 35.91
C LYS A 759 -66.99 5.19 36.97
N PRO A 760 -68.27 5.27 36.60
CA PRO A 760 -69.35 5.49 37.57
C PRO A 760 -69.63 4.30 38.52
N SER A 761 -68.98 3.14 38.36
CA SER A 761 -68.92 2.05 39.34
C SER A 761 -67.48 1.83 39.83
N ASN A 762 -67.27 1.66 41.15
CA ASN A 762 -65.95 1.59 41.81
C ASN A 762 -65.04 0.37 41.43
N ALA A 763 -65.30 -0.34 40.34
CA ALA A 763 -64.50 -1.49 39.91
C ALA A 763 -63.38 -1.09 38.94
N VAL A 764 -62.13 -1.50 39.18
CA VAL A 764 -61.05 -1.39 38.19
C VAL A 764 -61.18 -2.56 37.22
N SER A 765 -61.41 -2.28 35.94
CA SER A 765 -61.40 -3.29 34.89
C SER A 765 -60.14 -3.09 34.04
N ILE A 766 -59.36 -4.15 33.84
CA ILE A 766 -58.20 -4.17 32.94
C ILE A 766 -58.62 -4.92 31.68
N PHE A 767 -58.42 -4.29 30.53
CA PHE A 767 -58.66 -4.93 29.23
C PHE A 767 -57.34 -5.04 28.49
N ALA A 768 -57.01 -6.25 28.03
CA ALA A 768 -55.86 -6.50 27.18
C ALA A 768 -56.28 -6.44 25.71
N THR A 769 -55.45 -5.86 24.86
CA THR A 769 -55.65 -5.86 23.41
C THR A 769 -55.18 -7.20 22.83
N LEU A 770 -55.75 -7.62 21.69
CA LEU A 770 -55.26 -8.80 20.96
C LEU A 770 -53.98 -8.47 20.15
N ASP A 771 -53.84 -7.21 19.72
CA ASP A 771 -52.77 -6.69 18.86
C ASP A 771 -52.46 -5.21 19.22
N PRO A 772 -51.48 -4.54 18.56
CA PRO A 772 -51.19 -3.11 18.74
C PRO A 772 -52.32 -2.14 18.34
N SER A 773 -53.54 -2.62 18.09
CA SER A 773 -54.76 -1.83 17.89
C SER A 773 -55.90 -2.42 18.71
N PHE A 774 -56.79 -1.58 19.24
CA PHE A 774 -57.88 -2.02 20.09
C PHE A 774 -59.20 -1.37 19.66
N SER A 775 -60.09 -2.15 19.07
CA SER A 775 -61.45 -1.70 18.79
C SER A 775 -62.37 -2.08 19.94
N MET A 776 -63.00 -1.10 20.58
CA MET A 776 -63.92 -1.32 21.67
C MET A 776 -65.32 -0.84 21.28
N GLY A 777 -66.25 -1.78 21.10
CA GLY A 777 -67.68 -1.51 21.06
C GLY A 777 -68.27 -1.76 22.45
N LEU A 778 -68.50 -0.70 23.22
CA LEU A 778 -69.16 -0.82 24.53
C LEU A 778 -70.66 -0.79 24.31
N MET A 779 -71.27 -1.97 24.14
CA MET A 779 -72.73 -2.12 24.04
C MET A 779 -73.43 -2.33 25.39
N ASP A 780 -72.71 -2.26 26.52
CA ASP A 780 -73.30 -2.46 27.85
C ASP A 780 -73.60 -1.10 28.54
N PRO A 781 -74.86 -0.65 28.58
CA PRO A 781 -75.24 0.61 29.21
C PRO A 781 -75.03 0.61 30.73
N SER A 782 -74.87 -0.56 31.35
CA SER A 782 -74.70 -0.71 32.80
C SER A 782 -73.33 -0.27 33.31
N LEU A 783 -72.35 -0.10 32.43
CA LEU A 783 -71.00 0.38 32.78
C LEU A 783 -70.95 1.90 33.04
N PHE A 784 -71.96 2.65 32.60
CA PHE A 784 -71.98 4.12 32.61
C PHE A 784 -73.21 4.68 33.33
N THR A 785 -73.44 4.29 34.59
CA THR A 785 -74.65 4.63 35.35
C THR A 785 -74.71 6.06 35.91
N ASN A 786 -73.57 6.78 35.99
CA ASN A 786 -73.52 8.19 36.40
C ASN A 786 -72.71 9.01 35.38
N LYS A 787 -73.06 10.29 35.24
CA LYS A 787 -72.87 11.16 34.06
C LYS A 787 -71.56 12.01 33.93
N PRO A 788 -70.38 11.73 34.54
CA PRO A 788 -69.23 12.65 34.42
C PRO A 788 -68.17 12.27 33.36
N GLY A 789 -68.35 11.19 32.58
CA GLY A 789 -67.31 10.66 31.68
C GLY A 789 -66.44 9.56 32.32
N PHE A 790 -65.39 9.11 31.62
CA PHE A 790 -64.45 8.08 32.09
C PHE A 790 -62.99 8.49 31.86
N GLU A 791 -62.10 7.97 32.71
CA GLU A 791 -60.65 8.16 32.58
C GLU A 791 -59.97 6.79 32.41
N VAL A 792 -59.08 6.68 31.43
CA VAL A 792 -58.28 5.46 31.17
C VAL A 792 -56.80 5.80 31.11
N ALA A 793 -55.98 4.91 31.62
CA ALA A 793 -54.54 4.94 31.44
C ALA A 793 -54.11 3.65 30.74
N VAL A 794 -53.03 3.68 29.98
CA VAL A 794 -52.54 2.52 29.20
C VAL A 794 -51.09 2.21 29.56
N LEU A 795 -50.74 0.94 29.56
CA LEU A 795 -49.36 0.48 29.52
C LEU A 795 -49.17 -0.50 28.35
N ALA A 796 -47.93 -0.62 27.88
CA ALA A 796 -47.54 -1.58 26.86
C ALA A 796 -46.92 -2.82 27.51
N VAL A 797 -47.19 -3.99 26.94
CA VAL A 797 -46.64 -5.27 27.37
C VAL A 797 -45.82 -5.87 26.24
N GLY A 798 -44.58 -6.23 26.56
CA GLY A 798 -43.66 -6.87 25.63
C GLY A 798 -43.88 -8.37 25.50
N PRO A 799 -43.28 -9.02 24.48
CA PRO A 799 -43.50 -10.44 24.18
C PRO A 799 -43.01 -11.40 25.27
N LEU A 800 -42.10 -10.93 26.15
CA LEU A 800 -41.60 -11.70 27.30
C LEU A 800 -42.23 -11.24 28.64
N GLY A 801 -43.34 -10.51 28.58
CA GLY A 801 -44.11 -10.07 29.76
C GLY A 801 -43.57 -8.82 30.47
N ALA A 802 -42.50 -8.18 29.96
CA ALA A 802 -42.08 -6.88 30.46
C ALA A 802 -43.18 -5.84 30.26
N LYS A 803 -43.33 -4.92 31.21
CA LYS A 803 -44.35 -3.87 31.19
C LYS A 803 -43.70 -2.48 31.14
N SER A 804 -44.32 -1.55 30.41
CA SER A 804 -43.97 -0.14 30.47
C SER A 804 -44.51 0.54 31.73
N ALA A 805 -44.11 1.79 31.96
CA ALA A 805 -44.87 2.66 32.84
C ALA A 805 -46.29 2.87 32.30
N LEU A 806 -47.22 3.11 33.24
CA LEU A 806 -48.58 3.49 32.93
C LEU A 806 -48.61 4.95 32.46
N SER A 807 -49.34 5.23 31.39
CA SER A 807 -49.54 6.58 30.87
C SER A 807 -50.24 7.49 31.88
N PRO A 808 -50.16 8.83 31.70
CA PRO A 808 -51.15 9.73 32.25
C PRO A 808 -52.58 9.28 31.86
N SER A 809 -53.56 9.61 32.69
CA SER A 809 -54.97 9.34 32.40
C SER A 809 -55.44 10.19 31.21
N PHE A 810 -56.05 9.54 30.23
CA PHE A 810 -56.83 10.17 29.17
C PHE A 810 -58.29 10.27 29.62
N SER A 811 -58.87 11.45 29.49
CA SER A 811 -60.21 11.79 29.96
C SER A 811 -61.19 11.88 28.79
N TYR A 812 -62.31 11.18 28.89
CA TYR A 812 -63.35 11.18 27.86
C TYR A 812 -64.70 11.54 28.46
N GLN A 813 -65.44 12.39 27.77
CA GLN A 813 -66.77 12.80 28.21
C GLN A 813 -67.85 11.98 27.52
N ILE A 814 -68.85 11.55 28.28
CA ILE A 814 -70.06 10.94 27.73
C ILE A 814 -71.15 12.00 27.77
N CYS A 815 -71.69 12.31 26.60
CA CYS A 815 -72.67 13.35 26.40
C CYS A 815 -74.04 12.76 26.06
N PRO A 816 -75.13 13.52 26.31
CA PRO A 816 -76.46 13.11 25.87
C PRO A 816 -76.44 12.82 24.38
N ASP A 817 -77.05 11.69 24.02
CA ASP A 817 -77.29 11.33 22.63
C ASP A 817 -78.31 12.27 21.99
N HIS A 818 -78.32 12.32 20.66
CA HIS A 818 -79.38 12.96 19.90
C HIS A 818 -80.45 11.91 19.64
N PRO A 819 -81.71 12.16 20.03
CA PRO A 819 -82.75 11.17 19.86
C PRO A 819 -82.96 10.87 18.38
N GLU A 820 -83.12 9.59 18.07
CA GLU A 820 -83.47 9.15 16.73
C GLU A 820 -84.87 9.67 16.39
N VAL A 821 -84.96 10.47 15.32
CA VAL A 821 -86.27 10.92 14.81
C VAL A 821 -87.02 9.71 14.30
N LEU A 822 -88.18 9.49 14.90
CA LEU A 822 -89.13 8.49 14.46
C LEU A 822 -89.88 9.12 13.31
N PHE A 823 -89.52 8.66 12.12
CA PHE A 823 -90.18 8.87 10.84
C PHE A 823 -91.23 10.01 10.81
N PRO A 824 -90.94 11.18 10.22
CA PRO A 824 -91.81 12.35 10.25
C PRO A 824 -93.05 12.31 9.30
N GLY A 825 -93.51 11.16 8.81
CA GLY A 825 -94.62 10.97 7.83
C GLY A 825 -95.07 9.49 7.64
N ASP A 826 -95.37 9.02 6.43
CA ASP A 826 -95.65 7.59 6.16
C ASP A 826 -94.37 6.73 5.99
N GLN A 827 -94.42 5.39 6.06
CA GLN A 827 -93.22 4.52 5.95
C GLN A 827 -92.32 4.75 4.69
N THR A 828 -92.73 5.59 3.73
CA THR A 828 -92.03 5.83 2.45
C THR A 828 -91.19 7.10 2.38
N GLY A 829 -91.15 7.95 3.41
CA GLY A 829 -90.37 9.20 3.33
C GLY A 829 -91.21 10.47 3.21
N VAL A 830 -92.54 10.40 3.34
CA VAL A 830 -93.44 11.39 2.73
C VAL A 830 -94.55 11.88 3.67
N VAL A 831 -94.86 13.17 3.64
CA VAL A 831 -95.98 13.81 4.36
C VAL A 831 -96.91 14.54 3.41
N ASP A 832 -98.20 14.59 3.74
CA ASP A 832 -99.14 15.45 3.01
C ASP A 832 -99.00 16.91 3.49
N ALA A 833 -98.57 17.82 2.60
CA ALA A 833 -98.35 19.23 2.92
C ALA A 833 -99.64 19.95 3.36
N LEU A 834 -100.81 19.40 3.03
CA LEU A 834 -102.12 19.97 3.32
C LEU A 834 -102.74 19.45 4.63
N LEU A 835 -102.07 18.55 5.34
CA LEU A 835 -102.54 18.01 6.62
C LEU A 835 -101.56 18.34 7.74
N ASP A 836 -102.10 18.48 8.95
CA ASP A 836 -101.28 18.52 10.16
C ASP A 836 -100.55 17.19 10.32
N PHE A 837 -99.25 17.23 10.62
CA PHE A 837 -98.49 16.03 10.94
C PHE A 837 -97.55 16.26 12.12
N ASN A 838 -97.25 15.20 12.86
CA ASN A 838 -96.46 15.28 14.08
C ASN A 838 -95.11 14.60 13.86
N VAL A 839 -94.03 15.35 14.00
CA VAL A 839 -92.68 14.76 14.02
C VAL A 839 -92.48 14.12 15.38
N GLN A 840 -92.12 12.84 15.43
CA GLN A 840 -91.87 12.11 16.69
C GLN A 840 -90.39 11.70 16.78
N TRP A 841 -89.91 11.42 17.97
CA TRP A 841 -88.56 10.87 18.19
C TRP A 841 -88.52 10.00 19.43
N LYS A 842 -87.53 9.10 19.50
CA LYS A 842 -87.33 8.26 20.68
C LYS A 842 -87.00 9.14 21.89
N HIS A 843 -87.39 8.69 23.09
CA HIS A 843 -86.89 9.31 24.31
C HIS A 843 -85.37 9.17 24.38
N SER A 844 -84.66 10.22 24.79
CA SER A 844 -83.25 10.09 25.16
C SER A 844 -83.13 9.19 26.38
N LEU A 845 -82.19 8.24 26.33
CA LEU A 845 -81.87 7.35 27.45
C LEU A 845 -81.06 8.06 28.56
N PHE A 846 -80.77 9.36 28.39
CA PHE A 846 -79.89 10.17 29.24
C PHE A 846 -80.61 10.96 30.39
N ASP A 847 -81.86 10.59 30.78
CA ASP A 847 -82.68 11.07 31.95
C ASP A 847 -83.70 12.24 31.68
N PRO A 848 -84.71 12.59 32.54
CA PRO A 848 -86.13 12.67 32.16
C PRO A 848 -86.68 14.10 31.92
N ASN A 849 -85.87 15.15 32.10
CA ASN A 849 -86.28 16.55 31.91
C ASN A 849 -85.60 17.20 30.68
N THR A 850 -85.39 16.40 29.65
CA THR A 850 -84.66 16.83 28.46
C THR A 850 -85.50 17.83 27.64
N THR A 851 -84.94 19.03 27.42
CA THR A 851 -85.43 19.95 26.38
C THR A 851 -84.78 19.55 25.05
N TYR A 852 -85.60 19.24 24.07
CA TYR A 852 -85.19 18.99 22.69
C TYR A 852 -85.29 20.28 21.89
N LEU A 853 -84.31 20.53 21.03
CA LEU A 853 -84.31 21.61 20.06
C LEU A 853 -84.57 20.99 18.69
N VAL A 854 -85.76 21.26 18.15
CA VAL A 854 -86.17 20.76 16.83
C VAL A 854 -85.87 21.82 15.79
N THR A 855 -85.09 21.44 14.78
CA THR A 855 -84.87 22.27 13.60
C THR A 855 -85.48 21.58 12.39
N LEU A 856 -86.43 22.25 11.74
CA LEU A 856 -86.98 21.87 10.45
C LEU A 856 -86.48 22.88 9.42
N LYS A 857 -85.87 22.40 8.34
CA LYS A 857 -85.29 23.25 7.30
C LYS A 857 -85.55 22.65 5.93
N ASP A 858 -85.48 23.48 4.90
CA ASP A 858 -85.45 23.01 3.51
C ASP A 858 -84.16 22.19 3.33
N ALA A 859 -84.30 20.92 2.96
CA ALA A 859 -83.18 19.98 2.91
C ALA A 859 -82.17 20.31 1.80
N THR A 860 -82.57 21.13 0.82
CA THR A 860 -81.74 21.47 -0.34
C THR A 860 -80.97 22.77 -0.09
N THR A 861 -81.63 23.76 0.50
CA THR A 861 -81.02 25.08 0.76
C THR A 861 -80.45 25.21 2.17
N GLY A 862 -80.81 24.32 3.09
CA GLY A 862 -80.42 24.37 4.49
C GLY A 862 -81.09 25.49 5.30
N ILE A 863 -82.00 26.25 4.69
CA ILE A 863 -82.67 27.40 5.32
C ILE A 863 -83.75 26.88 6.29
N PRO A 864 -83.71 27.25 7.59
CA PRO A 864 -84.73 26.86 8.56
C PRO A 864 -86.11 27.39 8.18
N ILE A 865 -87.12 26.53 8.34
CA ILE A 865 -88.51 26.91 8.18
C ILE A 865 -88.87 27.90 9.30
N PRO A 866 -89.50 29.04 8.97
CA PRO A 866 -89.89 30.03 9.96
C PRO A 866 -90.68 29.40 11.12
N GLY A 867 -90.25 29.66 12.35
CA GLY A 867 -90.87 29.10 13.56
C GLY A 867 -90.42 27.68 13.95
N PHE A 868 -89.51 27.06 13.19
CA PHE A 868 -88.93 25.75 13.46
C PHE A 868 -87.39 25.75 13.39
N SER A 869 -86.73 26.83 13.80
CA SER A 869 -85.27 26.87 13.98
C SER A 869 -84.93 26.72 15.46
N ASN A 870 -84.26 25.62 15.84
CA ASN A 870 -83.96 25.25 17.23
C ASN A 870 -85.16 25.43 18.18
N LYS A 871 -86.35 25.06 17.73
CA LYS A 871 -87.58 25.26 18.48
C LYS A 871 -87.56 24.34 19.71
N PRO A 872 -87.61 24.88 20.94
CA PRO A 872 -87.55 24.06 22.13
C PRO A 872 -88.87 23.31 22.36
N THR A 873 -88.77 22.07 22.79
CA THR A 873 -89.89 21.30 23.33
C THR A 873 -89.41 20.28 24.37
N THR A 874 -90.24 19.96 25.34
CA THR A 874 -89.98 18.91 26.34
C THR A 874 -90.70 17.60 26.00
N THR A 875 -91.56 17.61 24.98
CA THR A 875 -92.24 16.42 24.47
C THR A 875 -91.37 15.67 23.45
N THR A 876 -91.63 14.39 23.26
CA THR A 876 -90.99 13.56 22.20
C THR A 876 -91.68 13.68 20.84
N SER A 877 -92.46 14.74 20.66
CA SER A 877 -93.08 15.03 19.39
C SER A 877 -93.35 16.53 19.22
N MET A 878 -93.45 16.99 17.98
CA MET A 878 -93.76 18.36 17.63
C MET A 878 -94.68 18.43 16.41
N LEU A 879 -95.83 19.08 16.60
CA LEU A 879 -96.81 19.30 15.55
C LEU A 879 -96.29 20.31 14.52
N VAL A 880 -96.39 19.95 13.26
CA VAL A 880 -96.17 20.80 12.09
C VAL A 880 -97.54 21.03 11.44
N PRO A 881 -98.10 22.26 11.51
CA PRO A 881 -99.43 22.54 10.96
C PRO A 881 -99.49 22.41 9.44
N ALA A 882 -100.67 22.06 8.92
CA ALA A 882 -101.00 22.04 7.51
C ALA A 882 -100.61 23.37 6.83
N GLY A 883 -100.02 23.28 5.64
CA GLY A 883 -99.54 24.44 4.88
C GLY A 883 -98.20 25.03 5.34
N THR A 884 -97.60 24.53 6.42
CA THR A 884 -96.24 24.94 6.84
C THR A 884 -95.18 24.52 5.83
N LEU A 885 -95.40 23.41 5.13
CA LEU A 885 -94.47 22.87 4.13
C LEU A 885 -94.90 23.23 2.72
N THR A 886 -93.92 23.56 1.88
CA THR A 886 -94.14 23.76 0.45
C THR A 886 -94.21 22.41 -0.27
N ASN A 887 -95.29 22.20 -1.04
CA ASN A 887 -95.50 20.98 -1.83
C ASN A 887 -94.35 20.77 -2.85
N GLY A 888 -93.93 19.52 -3.04
CA GLY A 888 -92.86 19.14 -3.96
C GLY A 888 -91.44 19.40 -3.45
N LYS A 889 -91.28 19.83 -2.20
CA LYS A 889 -89.96 20.07 -1.57
C LYS A 889 -89.57 19.00 -0.56
N LYS A 890 -88.25 18.84 -0.38
CA LYS A 890 -87.66 18.03 0.69
C LYS A 890 -87.31 18.90 1.88
N PHE A 891 -87.59 18.40 3.07
CA PHE A 891 -87.29 19.02 4.33
C PHE A 891 -86.45 18.08 5.17
N SER A 892 -85.49 18.62 5.92
CA SER A 892 -84.75 17.85 6.92
C SER A 892 -85.20 18.29 8.30
N VAL A 893 -85.47 17.31 9.15
CA VAL A 893 -85.70 17.52 10.56
C VAL A 893 -84.56 16.92 11.36
N SER A 894 -84.06 17.72 12.27
CA SER A 894 -83.03 17.30 13.21
C SER A 894 -83.50 17.64 14.61
N VAL A 895 -83.33 16.70 15.53
CA VAL A 895 -83.71 16.87 16.94
C VAL A 895 -82.44 16.77 17.76
N LYS A 896 -82.06 17.89 18.37
CA LYS A 896 -80.88 17.97 19.23
C LYS A 896 -81.31 17.97 20.68
N ASN A 897 -80.67 17.16 21.53
CA ASN A 897 -80.79 17.35 22.98
C ASN A 897 -80.09 18.66 23.37
N ALA A 898 -80.80 19.61 24.01
CA ALA A 898 -80.25 20.92 24.35
C ALA A 898 -78.99 20.84 25.22
N ALA A 899 -78.88 19.81 26.06
CA ALA A 899 -77.72 19.57 26.93
C ALA A 899 -76.55 18.84 26.23
N SER A 900 -76.68 18.47 24.95
CA SER A 900 -75.61 17.79 24.23
C SER A 900 -74.38 18.68 24.04
N CYS A 901 -73.21 18.06 24.17
CA CYS A 901 -71.92 18.66 23.85
C CYS A 901 -71.85 19.13 22.39
N ALA A 902 -71.04 20.18 22.14
CA ALA A 902 -70.74 20.65 20.80
C ALA A 902 -69.92 19.60 20.02
N GLY A 903 -70.14 19.48 18.71
CA GLY A 903 -69.38 18.59 17.84
C GLY A 903 -69.87 17.13 17.77
N ILE A 904 -70.89 16.75 18.55
CA ILE A 904 -71.56 15.46 18.35
C ILE A 904 -72.38 15.51 17.06
N LEU A 905 -72.18 14.51 16.21
CA LEU A 905 -72.80 14.42 14.90
C LEU A 905 -74.33 14.30 15.03
N LEU A 906 -75.04 15.31 14.55
CA LEU A 906 -76.50 15.36 14.58
C LEU A 906 -77.07 14.64 13.36
N SER A 907 -77.90 13.63 13.60
CA SER A 907 -78.57 12.91 12.52
C SER A 907 -79.72 13.75 11.95
N GLU A 908 -79.63 14.09 10.66
CA GLU A 908 -80.72 14.76 9.94
C GLU A 908 -81.60 13.74 9.24
N ASN A 909 -82.91 13.80 9.50
CA ASN A 909 -83.90 12.94 8.86
C ASN A 909 -84.60 13.73 7.75
N VAL A 910 -84.37 13.31 6.51
CA VAL A 910 -84.90 13.98 5.32
C VAL A 910 -86.20 13.32 4.88
N PHE A 911 -87.24 14.12 4.64
CA PHE A 911 -88.54 13.68 4.15
C PHE A 911 -89.09 14.66 3.11
N SER A 912 -90.09 14.24 2.34
CA SER A 912 -90.69 15.04 1.25
C SER A 912 -92.13 15.41 1.57
N ALA A 913 -92.56 16.62 1.20
CA ALA A 913 -93.97 17.02 1.32
C ALA A 913 -94.68 16.91 -0.05
N ILE A 914 -95.76 16.13 -0.14
CA ILE A 914 -96.58 15.97 -1.36
C ILE A 914 -98.07 16.29 -1.07
N SER A 915 -98.94 16.30 -2.08
CA SER A 915 -100.42 16.32 -1.90
C SER A 915 -101.02 15.13 -2.66
N SER A 916 -101.81 14.29 -2.00
CA SER A 916 -102.15 12.95 -2.52
C SER A 916 -103.28 12.90 -3.56
N GLY A 917 -103.05 12.19 -4.66
CA GLY A 917 -104.07 11.73 -5.61
C GLY A 917 -103.52 10.80 -6.72
N SER A 918 -103.98 9.54 -6.74
CA SER A 918 -103.90 8.51 -7.81
C SER A 918 -102.67 7.58 -7.92
N ASN A 919 -102.98 6.30 -8.17
CA ASN A 919 -102.17 5.07 -8.32
C ASN A 919 -101.09 5.10 -9.43
N GLN A 920 -99.87 4.57 -9.18
CA GLN A 920 -99.06 3.71 -10.08
C GLN A 920 -97.68 3.34 -9.49
N PRO A 921 -96.94 2.34 -10.03
CA PRO A 921 -95.74 1.76 -9.41
C PRO A 921 -94.63 2.79 -9.25
N GLN A 922 -93.81 2.65 -8.20
CA GLN A 922 -92.80 3.64 -7.81
C GLN A 922 -91.89 4.03 -9.00
N PRO A 923 -91.87 5.31 -9.41
CA PRO A 923 -91.06 5.75 -10.53
C PRO A 923 -89.56 5.71 -10.18
N PRO A 924 -88.68 5.46 -11.17
CA PRO A 924 -87.24 5.41 -10.96
C PRO A 924 -86.72 6.73 -10.38
N LYS A 925 -85.90 6.63 -9.33
CA LYS A 925 -85.35 7.74 -8.56
C LYS A 925 -84.64 8.74 -9.48
N LEU A 926 -85.12 9.98 -9.59
CA LEU A 926 -84.49 10.98 -10.44
C LEU A 926 -83.17 11.46 -9.80
N VAL A 927 -82.11 11.54 -10.60
CA VAL A 927 -80.75 11.90 -10.20
C VAL A 927 -80.19 12.97 -11.14
N ASN A 928 -79.32 13.82 -10.60
CA ASN A 928 -78.55 14.77 -11.38
C ASN A 928 -77.15 14.22 -11.56
N PHE A 929 -76.64 14.32 -12.78
CA PHE A 929 -75.26 13.96 -13.05
C PHE A 929 -74.66 14.88 -14.09
N THR A 930 -73.35 15.02 -14.04
CA THR A 930 -72.58 15.75 -15.02
C THR A 930 -71.77 14.80 -15.87
N ILE A 931 -71.79 15.02 -17.17
CA ILE A 931 -70.90 14.34 -18.12
C ILE A 931 -69.96 15.40 -18.64
N GLU A 932 -68.67 15.21 -18.38
CA GLU A 932 -67.62 16.03 -18.98
C GLU A 932 -66.99 15.26 -20.13
N LEU A 933 -67.12 15.80 -21.34
CA LEU A 933 -66.44 15.30 -22.53
C LEU A 933 -65.29 16.24 -22.84
N LYS A 934 -64.07 15.70 -22.90
CA LYS A 934 -62.88 16.43 -23.35
C LYS A 934 -62.38 15.80 -24.64
N GLY A 935 -62.28 16.60 -25.68
CA GLY A 935 -61.56 16.26 -26.90
C GLY A 935 -60.22 16.97 -26.89
N PHE A 936 -59.15 16.27 -27.27
CA PHE A 936 -57.84 16.90 -27.35
C PHE A 936 -56.89 16.15 -28.27
N ARG A 937 -55.82 16.83 -28.66
CA ARG A 937 -54.72 16.31 -29.45
C ARG A 937 -53.45 16.29 -28.60
N ASN A 938 -52.59 15.30 -28.79
CA ASN A 938 -51.36 15.15 -28.02
C ASN A 938 -50.16 15.54 -28.90
N ASP A 939 -49.97 16.85 -29.13
CA ASP A 939 -48.81 17.38 -29.83
C ASP A 939 -47.80 17.95 -28.81
N VAL A 940 -46.55 17.47 -28.86
CA VAL A 940 -45.55 17.78 -27.86
C VAL A 940 -44.66 18.95 -28.28
N ASP A 941 -44.58 19.37 -29.55
CA ASP A 941 -43.76 20.51 -29.97
C ASP A 941 -44.03 20.91 -31.46
N ALA A 942 -45.17 21.55 -31.79
CA ALA A 942 -45.40 22.02 -33.16
C ALA A 942 -45.70 23.52 -33.28
N PHE A 943 -44.81 24.15 -34.04
CA PHE A 943 -44.91 25.46 -34.66
C PHE A 943 -46.24 25.65 -35.42
N SER A 944 -46.67 26.92 -35.46
CA SER A 944 -47.77 27.61 -36.18
C SER A 944 -48.35 27.02 -37.49
N TRP A 945 -48.84 25.77 -37.52
CA TRP A 945 -49.52 25.18 -38.67
C TRP A 945 -50.90 24.66 -38.22
N GLU A 946 -51.96 25.05 -38.93
CA GLU A 946 -53.36 24.80 -38.56
C GLU A 946 -53.67 23.29 -38.47
N THR A 947 -54.31 22.84 -37.39
CA THR A 947 -54.74 21.44 -37.22
C THR A 947 -56.19 21.24 -37.71
N SER A 948 -56.56 20.01 -38.05
CA SER A 948 -57.95 19.72 -38.46
C SER A 948 -58.91 19.68 -37.27
N ASP A 949 -59.85 20.61 -37.21
CA ASP A 949 -60.92 20.58 -36.20
C ASP A 949 -61.93 19.48 -36.52
N TYR A 950 -62.52 18.89 -35.48
CA TYR A 950 -63.56 17.87 -35.66
C TYR A 950 -64.70 18.09 -34.68
N VAL A 951 -65.88 17.61 -35.04
CA VAL A 951 -67.08 17.75 -34.23
C VAL A 951 -67.56 16.39 -33.79
N LEU A 952 -67.61 16.19 -32.47
CA LEU A 952 -68.30 15.04 -31.91
C LEU A 952 -69.75 15.42 -31.65
N GLY A 953 -70.67 14.76 -32.35
CA GLY A 953 -72.09 14.75 -32.02
C GLY A 953 -72.33 13.93 -30.76
N ILE A 954 -73.17 14.46 -29.87
CA ILE A 954 -73.40 13.92 -28.54
C ILE A 954 -74.89 13.63 -28.36
N GLU A 955 -75.20 12.37 -28.08
CA GLU A 955 -76.54 11.92 -27.77
C GLU A 955 -76.52 11.13 -26.46
N LEU A 956 -77.27 11.57 -25.47
CA LEU A 956 -77.49 10.78 -24.27
C LEU A 956 -78.80 10.02 -24.43
N ILE A 957 -78.74 8.70 -24.36
CA ILE A 957 -79.90 7.84 -24.49
C ILE A 957 -80.26 7.28 -23.13
N ASP A 958 -81.52 7.46 -22.73
CA ASP A 958 -82.02 6.96 -21.45
C ASP A 958 -82.25 5.43 -21.47
N PRO A 959 -82.49 4.81 -20.29
CA PRO A 959 -82.70 3.37 -20.20
C PRO A 959 -83.87 2.85 -21.06
N ASP A 960 -84.82 3.71 -21.41
CA ASP A 960 -85.99 3.40 -22.23
C ASP A 960 -85.72 3.61 -23.74
N GLY A 961 -84.54 4.11 -24.11
CA GLY A 961 -84.09 4.27 -25.49
C GLY A 961 -84.36 5.66 -26.08
N ASN A 962 -84.80 6.64 -25.30
CA ASN A 962 -85.07 8.00 -25.77
C ASN A 962 -83.80 8.88 -25.75
N VAL A 963 -83.59 9.67 -26.79
CA VAL A 963 -82.51 10.66 -26.82
C VAL A 963 -82.90 11.87 -25.98
N LEU A 964 -82.06 12.19 -24.98
CA LEU A 964 -82.25 13.28 -24.05
C LEU A 964 -81.37 14.48 -24.41
N ALA A 965 -81.94 15.67 -24.23
CA ALA A 965 -81.22 16.93 -24.31
C ALA A 965 -80.27 17.08 -23.10
N LEU A 966 -79.00 17.35 -23.40
CA LEU A 966 -78.00 17.74 -22.43
C LEU A 966 -77.83 19.27 -22.47
N VAL A 967 -77.60 19.90 -21.31
CA VAL A 967 -77.37 21.35 -21.23
C VAL A 967 -76.05 21.66 -20.56
N ASP A 968 -75.40 22.76 -20.93
CA ASP A 968 -74.22 23.28 -20.23
C ASP A 968 -74.62 23.91 -18.88
N PRO A 969 -73.67 24.36 -18.04
CA PRO A 969 -73.97 24.98 -16.75
C PRO A 969 -74.77 26.30 -16.87
N ASN A 970 -74.83 26.90 -18.07
CA ASN A 970 -75.65 28.08 -18.37
C ASN A 970 -77.04 27.72 -18.94
N LEU A 971 -77.42 26.43 -18.91
CA LEU A 971 -78.68 25.86 -19.39
C LEU A 971 -78.85 25.86 -20.92
N THR A 972 -77.78 26.03 -21.69
CA THR A 972 -77.81 25.96 -23.15
C THR A 972 -77.71 24.51 -23.61
N GLN A 973 -78.60 24.08 -24.52
CA GLN A 973 -78.57 22.69 -25.00
C GLN A 973 -77.32 22.41 -25.83
N ILE A 974 -76.57 21.38 -25.43
CA ILE A 974 -75.37 20.90 -26.10
C ILE A 974 -75.70 19.60 -26.82
N THR A 975 -75.51 19.59 -28.13
CA THR A 975 -75.70 18.41 -28.98
C THR A 975 -74.45 18.02 -29.74
N GLU A 976 -73.40 18.83 -29.63
CA GLU A 976 -72.12 18.61 -30.27
C GLU A 976 -71.00 19.35 -29.53
N LEU A 977 -69.78 18.85 -29.70
CA LEU A 977 -68.56 19.51 -29.25
C LEU A 977 -67.65 19.69 -30.45
N LEU A 978 -67.38 20.95 -30.80
CA LEU A 978 -66.28 21.30 -31.68
C LEU A 978 -64.98 21.14 -30.91
N VAL A 979 -64.08 20.33 -31.44
CA VAL A 979 -62.74 20.11 -30.91
C VAL A 979 -61.75 20.72 -31.87
N ASP A 980 -61.15 21.83 -31.43
CA ASP A 980 -60.08 22.54 -32.11
C ASP A 980 -58.70 22.18 -31.53
N SER A 981 -57.64 22.82 -32.03
CA SER A 981 -56.24 22.46 -31.77
C SER A 981 -55.80 22.49 -30.29
N GLU A 982 -56.60 23.03 -29.37
CA GLU A 982 -56.22 23.26 -27.96
C GLU A 982 -57.31 22.78 -26.97
N ASN A 983 -57.20 21.53 -26.48
CA ASN A 983 -57.98 20.95 -25.36
C ASN A 983 -59.44 21.47 -25.20
N SER A 984 -60.33 21.14 -26.13
CA SER A 984 -61.74 21.55 -26.03
C SER A 984 -62.52 20.62 -25.08
N GLY A 985 -63.32 21.18 -24.19
CA GLY A 985 -64.10 20.40 -23.24
C GLY A 985 -65.43 21.03 -22.91
N VAL A 986 -66.45 20.20 -22.73
CA VAL A 986 -67.77 20.64 -22.29
C VAL A 986 -68.24 19.79 -21.11
N ILE A 987 -68.76 20.48 -20.09
CA ILE A 987 -69.45 19.85 -18.97
C ILE A 987 -70.93 20.00 -19.23
N MET A 988 -71.61 18.87 -19.41
CA MET A 988 -73.04 18.81 -19.61
C MET A 988 -73.70 18.30 -18.34
N GLN A 989 -74.84 18.89 -17.98
CA GLN A 989 -75.60 18.52 -16.81
C GLN A 989 -76.94 17.93 -17.23
N ALA A 990 -77.24 16.75 -16.73
CA ALA A 990 -78.55 16.13 -16.81
C ALA A 990 -79.21 16.26 -15.44
N SER A 991 -80.24 17.10 -15.34
CA SER A 991 -80.96 17.35 -14.09
C SER A 991 -82.30 16.62 -14.08
N ASN A 992 -82.63 15.98 -12.97
CA ASN A 992 -83.85 15.24 -12.68
C ASN A 992 -84.14 14.12 -13.71
N LYS A 993 -83.12 13.34 -14.09
CA LYS A 993 -83.28 12.19 -15.00
C LYS A 993 -83.33 10.87 -14.22
N PRO A 994 -84.12 9.86 -14.62
CA PRO A 994 -84.31 8.64 -13.84
C PRO A 994 -83.02 7.85 -13.65
N GLN A 995 -82.75 7.36 -12.45
CA GLN A 995 -81.60 6.49 -12.17
C GLN A 995 -81.68 5.24 -13.05
N GLY A 996 -80.55 4.83 -13.64
CA GLY A 996 -80.49 3.69 -14.54
C GLY A 996 -79.27 3.68 -15.44
N LYS A 997 -79.22 2.72 -16.36
CA LYS A 997 -78.12 2.61 -17.33
C LYS A 997 -78.40 3.46 -18.56
N TYR A 998 -77.70 4.56 -18.66
CA TYR A 998 -77.72 5.44 -19.82
C TYR A 998 -76.65 5.01 -20.81
N LYS A 999 -76.85 5.38 -22.06
CA LYS A 999 -75.86 5.21 -23.12
C LYS A 999 -75.49 6.58 -23.66
N LEU A 1000 -74.26 7.00 -23.40
CA LEU A 1000 -73.71 8.16 -24.09
C LEU A 1000 -73.16 7.69 -25.44
N ARG A 1001 -73.81 8.16 -26.49
CA ARG A 1001 -73.45 7.88 -27.86
C ARG A 1001 -72.72 9.07 -28.44
N LEU A 1002 -71.51 8.80 -28.92
CA LEU A 1002 -70.71 9.77 -29.63
C LEU A 1002 -70.66 9.37 -31.10
N LYS A 1003 -70.86 10.36 -31.97
CA LYS A 1003 -70.71 10.19 -33.42
C LYS A 1003 -69.78 11.25 -33.94
N MET A 1004 -68.87 10.87 -34.83
CA MET A 1004 -68.12 11.86 -35.59
C MET A 1004 -69.11 12.58 -36.52
N LYS A 1005 -69.43 13.84 -36.23
CA LYS A 1005 -70.51 14.57 -36.90
C LYS A 1005 -70.01 15.41 -38.07
N ASP A 1006 -68.84 16.01 -37.91
CA ASP A 1006 -68.15 16.71 -38.99
C ASP A 1006 -66.64 16.65 -38.77
N ILE A 1007 -65.88 16.74 -39.86
CA ILE A 1007 -64.43 16.81 -39.85
C ILE A 1007 -64.07 17.97 -40.76
N PHE A 1008 -63.55 19.04 -40.18
CA PHE A 1008 -63.18 20.24 -40.93
C PHE A 1008 -61.78 20.10 -41.53
N ASN A 1009 -61.62 20.71 -42.71
CA ASN A 1009 -60.48 20.62 -43.66
C ASN A 1009 -59.29 19.71 -43.26
N PRO A 1010 -59.04 18.62 -44.01
CA PRO A 1010 -57.95 17.71 -43.72
C PRO A 1010 -56.61 18.34 -44.13
N LEU A 1011 -55.82 18.83 -43.16
CA LEU A 1011 -54.41 19.09 -43.41
C LEU A 1011 -53.65 17.77 -43.24
N LEU A 1012 -53.12 17.33 -44.37
CA LEU A 1012 -52.39 16.09 -44.52
C LEU A 1012 -51.25 15.99 -43.50
N TYR A 1013 -51.19 14.83 -42.85
CA TYR A 1013 -49.95 14.08 -42.63
C TYR A 1013 -49.11 14.42 -41.39
N TYR A 1014 -49.46 13.88 -40.21
CA TYR A 1014 -48.44 13.44 -39.23
C TYR A 1014 -48.94 12.27 -38.36
N PRO A 1015 -48.23 11.13 -38.29
CA PRO A 1015 -48.62 9.97 -37.47
C PRO A 1015 -48.53 10.19 -35.95
N PHE A 1016 -48.13 11.39 -35.51
CA PHE A 1016 -47.99 11.75 -34.09
C PHE A 1016 -49.16 12.59 -33.55
N ASP A 1017 -49.96 13.22 -34.41
CA ASP A 1017 -51.14 13.97 -33.98
C ASP A 1017 -52.36 13.03 -33.94
N GLN A 1018 -52.53 12.39 -32.79
CA GLN A 1018 -53.62 11.43 -32.55
C GLN A 1018 -54.77 12.15 -31.85
N PRO A 1019 -55.92 12.39 -32.51
CA PRO A 1019 -57.08 12.96 -31.86
C PRO A 1019 -57.62 11.99 -30.82
N ARG A 1020 -57.91 12.50 -29.63
CA ARG A 1020 -58.38 11.71 -28.50
C ARG A 1020 -59.61 12.33 -27.88
N PHE A 1021 -60.41 11.51 -27.23
CA PHE A 1021 -61.39 12.01 -26.28
C PHE A 1021 -61.37 11.22 -24.98
N SER A 1022 -61.78 11.89 -23.91
CA SER A 1022 -62.01 11.32 -22.60
C SER A 1022 -63.41 11.69 -22.12
N VAL A 1023 -64.06 10.77 -21.42
CA VAL A 1023 -65.38 11.01 -20.82
C VAL A 1023 -65.30 10.79 -19.33
N PHE A 1024 -65.77 11.78 -18.58
CA PHE A 1024 -65.87 11.75 -17.14
C PHE A 1024 -67.34 11.85 -16.74
N LEU A 1025 -67.75 11.03 -15.77
CA LEU A 1025 -69.07 11.12 -15.16
C LEU A 1025 -68.88 11.62 -13.72
N ASN A 1026 -69.54 12.71 -13.37
CA ASN A 1026 -69.40 13.37 -12.06
C ASN A 1026 -67.93 13.61 -11.68
N GLY A 1027 -67.10 13.97 -12.66
CA GLY A 1027 -65.66 14.23 -12.49
C GLY A 1027 -64.77 12.99 -12.40
N GLN A 1028 -65.31 11.78 -12.46
CA GLN A 1028 -64.52 10.54 -12.49
C GLN A 1028 -64.36 10.01 -13.92
N PRO A 1029 -63.14 9.66 -14.38
CA PRO A 1029 -62.92 9.18 -15.74
C PRO A 1029 -63.60 7.81 -15.92
N ILE A 1030 -64.50 7.73 -16.89
CA ILE A 1030 -65.11 6.46 -17.33
C ILE A 1030 -64.45 5.99 -18.63
N VAL A 1031 -64.03 6.93 -19.48
CA VAL A 1031 -63.18 6.64 -20.64
C VAL A 1031 -61.90 7.46 -20.47
N ASN A 1032 -60.81 6.78 -20.15
CA ASN A 1032 -59.46 7.31 -20.25
C ASN A 1032 -59.14 7.62 -21.73
N PRO A 1033 -58.14 8.47 -22.05
CA PRO A 1033 -58.01 9.06 -23.40
C PRO A 1033 -58.04 8.01 -24.51
N HIS A 1034 -59.18 7.91 -25.20
CA HIS A 1034 -59.36 6.99 -26.32
C HIS A 1034 -58.79 7.64 -27.56
N VAL A 1035 -57.85 6.95 -28.22
CA VAL A 1035 -57.25 7.41 -29.47
C VAL A 1035 -58.21 7.10 -30.61
N ILE A 1036 -58.69 8.13 -31.29
CA ILE A 1036 -59.53 7.96 -32.48
C ILE A 1036 -58.62 7.48 -33.61
N THR A 1037 -58.86 6.25 -34.05
CA THR A 1037 -58.00 5.56 -35.02
C THR A 1037 -58.35 5.93 -36.46
N VAL A 1038 -57.33 6.14 -37.28
CA VAL A 1038 -57.46 6.42 -38.73
C VAL A 1038 -56.73 5.36 -39.53
N ASP A 1039 -57.41 4.75 -40.50
CA ASP A 1039 -56.76 3.92 -41.52
C ASP A 1039 -56.77 4.66 -42.87
N PHE A 1040 -55.66 5.35 -43.15
CA PHE A 1040 -55.51 6.12 -44.39
C PHE A 1040 -55.34 5.25 -45.63
N ALA A 1041 -54.90 3.99 -45.47
CA ALA A 1041 -54.63 3.08 -46.59
C ALA A 1041 -55.89 2.35 -47.05
N ASN A 1042 -56.82 2.08 -46.14
CA ASN A 1042 -58.15 1.57 -46.45
C ASN A 1042 -59.21 2.37 -45.69
N PRO A 1043 -59.73 3.47 -46.25
CA PRO A 1043 -60.76 4.30 -45.60
C PRO A 1043 -62.05 3.54 -45.26
N SER A 1044 -62.28 2.38 -45.88
CA SER A 1044 -63.40 1.48 -45.61
C SER A 1044 -63.11 0.45 -44.51
N SER A 1045 -61.95 0.54 -43.85
CA SER A 1045 -61.56 -0.32 -42.75
C SER A 1045 -62.57 -0.23 -41.60
N ILE A 1046 -62.94 -1.38 -41.02
CA ILE A 1046 -63.88 -1.42 -39.90
C ILE A 1046 -63.31 -0.77 -38.62
N PHE A 1047 -62.02 -0.45 -38.61
CA PHE A 1047 -61.33 0.25 -37.54
C PHE A 1047 -61.02 1.72 -37.88
N ASN A 1048 -61.55 2.26 -39.00
CA ASN A 1048 -61.38 3.66 -39.35
C ASN A 1048 -62.43 4.56 -38.66
N GLU A 1049 -62.15 4.92 -37.42
CA GLU A 1049 -63.03 5.74 -36.57
C GLU A 1049 -63.10 7.21 -37.02
N TRP A 1050 -62.12 7.67 -37.81
CA TRP A 1050 -62.06 9.01 -38.38
C TRP A 1050 -62.82 9.14 -39.70
N SER A 1051 -64.14 8.96 -39.63
CA SER A 1051 -65.03 9.16 -40.75
C SER A 1051 -66.32 9.84 -40.30
N ILE A 1052 -66.80 10.84 -41.06
CA ILE A 1052 -68.06 11.52 -40.74
C ILE A 1052 -69.19 10.48 -40.75
N GLY A 1053 -69.96 10.45 -39.66
CA GLY A 1053 -71.02 9.49 -39.39
C GLY A 1053 -70.57 8.27 -38.58
N PHE A 1054 -69.27 8.07 -38.34
CA PHE A 1054 -68.80 6.95 -37.53
C PHE A 1054 -69.36 7.04 -36.10
N GLN A 1055 -70.05 6.00 -35.68
CA GLN A 1055 -70.60 5.89 -34.34
C GLN A 1055 -69.65 5.05 -33.48
N PHE A 1056 -69.07 5.69 -32.47
CA PHE A 1056 -68.31 4.98 -31.45
C PHE A 1056 -69.23 4.05 -30.65
N ALA A 1057 -68.66 3.01 -30.05
CA ALA A 1057 -69.43 2.14 -29.18
C ALA A 1057 -70.09 2.95 -28.05
N ASP A 1058 -71.36 2.67 -27.77
CA ASP A 1058 -72.10 3.38 -26.73
C ASP A 1058 -71.40 3.24 -25.38
N ILE A 1059 -71.06 4.37 -24.77
CA ILE A 1059 -70.44 4.42 -23.47
C ILE A 1059 -71.56 4.23 -22.45
N ASN A 1060 -71.59 3.06 -21.82
CA ASN A 1060 -72.60 2.74 -20.83
C ASN A 1060 -72.30 3.47 -19.52
N LEU A 1061 -73.17 4.41 -19.17
CA LEU A 1061 -73.11 5.16 -17.94
C LEU A 1061 -74.12 4.56 -16.96
N ASP A 1062 -73.62 3.86 -15.95
CA ASP A 1062 -74.47 3.33 -14.88
C ASP A 1062 -74.70 4.44 -13.85
N ILE A 1063 -75.78 5.20 -14.05
CA ILE A 1063 -76.14 6.32 -13.18
C ILE A 1063 -76.90 5.75 -11.98
N LYS A 1064 -76.24 5.78 -10.82
CA LYS A 1064 -76.73 5.21 -9.56
C LYS A 1064 -77.21 6.27 -8.57
#